data_AF-A0A4V0Z4E9-F1
#
_entry.id   AF-A0A4V0Z4E9-F1
#
_cell.length_a   1.000
_cell.length_b   1.000
_cell.length_c   1.000
_cell.angle_alpha   90.00
_cell.angle_beta   90.00
_cell.angle_gamma   90.00
#
_symmetry.space_group_name_H-M   'P 1'
#
loop_
_entity.id
_entity.type
_entity.pdbx_description
1 polymer ?
#
loop_
_entity_poly.entity_id
_entity_poly.type
_entity_poly.pdbx_seq_one_letter_code
_entity_poly.pdbx_strand_id
1 'polypeptide(L)'
;MQPTQANRPVTVASSLGPDALLFRRAHCSEGLGRLFELRVMLASARADIATADVLGKELAITLELEEGGKRHFHGIVTRFAYLGWRDGMPAWEAVVHPALWLLTRSSDCRIFQEKTTLDIVKAVCGDGAYGGLVKIDAGKLSSTPAKREFCVQYRESDFEFVSRLLEEEGIYYYFRHDAGGHTMVLADSYGAHATAAGYATLPFWDEQEGRRSPEKSVTRMWPAGAVQSAEYALNDYDFEQPAAVRSGGLLVKSAIAAPFIGQRFRQYDYPGRYKAVGAGEERARARMEALHGQGEQVDGATNARGIGAGTLFKLAEHPRADQNREFLVTATEIEFSTNAYASNGGGGGEAAFEFGCAFKAVGKEHSYRPPRIARKPFMHGPQTAIVVGKAGEEVWTDKHGRIKVQFHWERDRKDNETSSCWVRVQQGWAGKGWGAMFIPRIGMEVVVSFLEGDPDQPLVTGCVYNADTIPPYELPANQTRSTIKTNSSKGGGGYNELRFEDKKGAEELYIQAEKDCNRVVKNNDTLKVGFEKKDKGDQTVAIFNDQSIDVGHDRKLHVVNDETIAIDNDQSIDVKHDRKRHVANDETIAIDNNLASTIKGDEQRTVNKNQTVKVDADQKVDVGKTIVVEAGTSIELKVGGSSVKIEPAKITIKSAQIAIEADGMMSIKAGGILTVEGSLVKIN
;
A
#
# COMPACT_ATOMS: atom_id res chain seq x y z
N MET A 1 -58.74 33.36 30.15
CA MET A 1 -58.69 32.90 28.75
C MET A 1 -57.34 32.24 28.55
N GLN A 2 -57.27 31.01 28.01
CA GLN A 2 -55.96 30.41 27.73
C GLN A 2 -55.28 31.22 26.61
N PRO A 3 -54.01 31.60 26.78
CA PRO A 3 -53.29 32.34 25.74
C PRO A 3 -53.13 31.45 24.50
N THR A 4 -53.46 31.98 23.32
CA THR A 4 -53.44 31.27 22.04
C THR A 4 -52.63 32.03 21.00
N GLN A 5 -52.05 31.30 20.05
CA GLN A 5 -51.30 31.84 18.92
C GLN A 5 -52.21 32.16 17.71
N ALA A 6 -53.52 31.98 17.82
CA ALA A 6 -54.46 32.32 16.75
C ALA A 6 -54.37 33.82 16.38
N ASN A 7 -54.37 34.12 15.07
CA ASN A 7 -54.25 35.47 14.50
C ASN A 7 -52.97 36.23 14.90
N ARG A 8 -51.86 35.51 15.14
CA ARG A 8 -50.54 36.11 15.39
C ARG A 8 -49.64 35.98 14.14
N PRO A 9 -48.78 36.98 13.86
CA PRO A 9 -47.87 36.95 12.71
C PRO A 9 -46.76 35.91 12.82
N VAL A 10 -46.57 35.34 14.04
CA VAL A 10 -45.61 34.27 14.31
C VAL A 10 -46.29 33.18 15.13
N THR A 11 -46.12 31.93 14.72
CA THR A 11 -46.63 30.76 15.45
C THR A 11 -45.53 29.72 15.67
N VAL A 12 -45.60 28.99 16.77
CA VAL A 12 -44.70 27.89 17.13
C VAL A 12 -45.47 26.58 17.13
N ALA A 13 -44.93 25.59 16.43
CA ALA A 13 -45.36 24.20 16.48
C ALA A 13 -44.29 23.36 17.18
N SER A 14 -44.72 22.51 18.11
CA SER A 14 -43.86 21.60 18.87
C SER A 14 -44.60 20.29 19.18
N SER A 15 -43.85 19.30 19.64
CA SER A 15 -44.40 18.01 20.07
C SER A 15 -45.36 18.06 21.28
N LEU A 16 -45.43 19.18 22.00
CA LEU A 16 -46.33 19.36 23.14
C LEU A 16 -47.79 19.68 22.74
N GLY A 17 -48.04 19.86 21.44
CA GLY A 17 -49.33 20.25 20.90
C GLY A 17 -49.49 21.77 20.74
N PRO A 18 -50.63 22.20 20.17
CA PRO A 18 -50.91 23.61 19.93
C PRO A 18 -50.99 24.40 21.24
N ASP A 19 -50.55 25.66 21.21
CA ASP A 19 -50.61 26.64 22.30
C ASP A 19 -49.90 26.23 23.63
N ALA A 20 -49.20 25.10 23.66
CA ALA A 20 -48.39 24.69 24.80
C ALA A 20 -47.12 25.56 24.97
N LEU A 21 -46.55 26.02 23.86
CA LEU A 21 -45.42 26.95 23.79
C LEU A 21 -45.80 28.11 22.87
N LEU A 22 -45.59 29.34 23.34
CA LEU A 22 -46.02 30.56 22.69
C LEU A 22 -44.82 31.42 22.32
N PHE A 23 -44.73 31.87 21.07
CA PHE A 23 -43.61 32.67 20.59
C PHE A 23 -43.47 34.04 21.28
N ARG A 24 -42.25 34.44 21.68
CA ARG A 24 -41.95 35.83 22.08
C ARG A 24 -40.92 36.51 21.19
N ARG A 25 -39.73 35.92 21.10
CA ARG A 25 -38.58 36.45 20.34
C ARG A 25 -37.78 35.30 19.79
N ALA A 26 -37.17 35.49 18.63
CA ALA A 26 -36.17 34.59 18.10
C ALA A 26 -34.98 35.36 17.55
N HIS A 27 -33.83 34.70 17.64
CA HIS A 27 -32.59 35.07 16.97
C HIS A 27 -32.11 33.84 16.18
N CYS A 28 -31.91 33.99 14.88
CA CYS A 28 -31.49 32.92 13.97
C CYS A 28 -30.21 33.33 13.23
N SER A 29 -29.14 32.57 13.43
CA SER A 29 -27.89 32.69 12.67
C SER A 29 -27.88 31.61 11.59
N GLU A 30 -27.69 31.99 10.33
CA GLU A 30 -27.56 31.05 9.20
C GLU A 30 -26.30 31.39 8.38
N GLY A 31 -25.68 30.37 7.76
CA GLY A 31 -24.53 30.58 6.88
C GLY A 31 -24.31 29.44 5.89
N LEU A 32 -23.81 29.77 4.71
CA LEU A 32 -23.45 28.78 3.69
C LEU A 32 -22.32 27.87 4.18
N GLY A 33 -22.58 26.57 4.20
CA GLY A 33 -21.68 25.53 4.70
C GLY A 33 -21.63 25.46 6.22
N ARG A 34 -22.58 26.09 6.93
CA ARG A 34 -22.61 26.12 8.40
C ARG A 34 -23.97 25.65 8.92
N LEU A 35 -23.96 25.10 10.14
CA LEU A 35 -25.19 24.76 10.85
C LEU A 35 -25.88 26.06 11.27
N PHE A 36 -27.18 26.21 11.01
CA PHE A 36 -27.93 27.31 11.60
C PHE A 36 -28.13 27.09 13.10
N GLU A 37 -28.28 28.19 13.83
CA GLU A 37 -28.69 28.17 15.24
C GLU A 37 -29.87 29.12 15.42
N LEU A 38 -31.01 28.58 15.83
CA LEU A 38 -32.23 29.32 16.14
C LEU A 38 -32.46 29.30 17.65
N ARG A 39 -32.30 30.45 18.30
CA ARG A 39 -32.61 30.65 19.72
C ARG A 39 -33.99 31.27 19.85
N VAL A 40 -34.88 30.60 20.55
CA VAL A 40 -36.30 30.97 20.65
C VAL A 40 -36.66 31.17 22.11
N MET A 41 -37.13 32.36 22.43
CA MET A 41 -37.74 32.65 23.71
C MET A 41 -39.25 32.39 23.62
N LEU A 42 -39.74 31.57 24.53
CA LEU A 42 -41.09 31.02 24.54
C LEU A 42 -41.79 31.37 25.86
N ALA A 43 -43.11 31.52 25.83
CA ALA A 43 -43.97 31.56 27.00
C ALA A 43 -44.79 30.27 27.11
N SER A 44 -45.22 29.91 28.31
CA SER A 44 -46.21 28.86 28.49
C SER A 44 -47.08 29.13 29.71
N ALA A 45 -48.32 28.66 29.69
CA ALA A 45 -49.13 28.55 30.91
C ALA A 45 -48.58 27.47 31.87
N ARG A 46 -47.74 26.56 31.37
CA ARG A 46 -47.14 25.46 32.12
C ARG A 46 -45.76 25.86 32.64
N ALA A 47 -45.57 25.75 33.97
CA ALA A 47 -44.28 25.89 34.63
C ALA A 47 -43.55 24.54 34.80
N ASP A 48 -44.23 23.43 34.49
CA ASP A 48 -43.85 22.05 34.79
C ASP A 48 -43.48 21.24 33.54
N ILE A 49 -43.11 21.91 32.44
CA ILE A 49 -42.70 21.22 31.21
C ILE A 49 -41.41 20.46 31.47
N ALA A 50 -41.46 19.12 31.36
CA ALA A 50 -40.26 18.30 31.47
C ALA A 50 -39.37 18.51 30.23
N THR A 51 -38.08 18.75 30.45
CA THR A 51 -37.13 18.98 29.35
C THR A 51 -37.03 17.80 28.40
N ALA A 52 -37.16 16.57 28.90
CA ALA A 52 -37.17 15.34 28.13
C ALA A 52 -38.34 15.25 27.13
N ASP A 53 -39.44 15.96 27.37
CA ASP A 53 -40.58 15.98 26.45
C ASP A 53 -40.33 16.85 25.22
N VAL A 54 -39.26 17.66 25.22
CA VAL A 54 -38.96 18.64 24.16
C VAL A 54 -37.60 18.38 23.50
N LEU A 55 -36.58 18.01 24.27
CA LEU A 55 -35.24 17.76 23.76
C LEU A 55 -35.21 16.65 22.69
N GLY A 56 -34.46 16.87 21.61
CA GLY A 56 -34.32 15.94 20.50
C GLY A 56 -35.53 15.87 19.55
N LYS A 57 -36.61 16.60 19.84
CA LYS A 57 -37.81 16.66 18.99
C LYS A 57 -37.81 17.90 18.10
N GLU A 58 -38.67 17.87 17.09
CA GLU A 58 -38.83 18.96 16.14
C GLU A 58 -39.52 20.18 16.77
N LEU A 59 -39.05 21.37 16.37
CA LEU A 59 -39.70 22.65 16.62
C LEU A 59 -39.72 23.46 15.33
N ALA A 60 -40.89 24.00 15.00
CA ALA A 60 -41.06 24.85 13.82
C ALA A 60 -41.63 26.22 14.23
N ILE A 61 -41.00 27.28 13.73
CA ILE A 61 -41.54 28.64 13.76
C ILE A 61 -42.08 28.95 12.37
N THR A 62 -43.28 29.50 12.31
CA THR A 62 -43.87 30.02 11.08
C THR A 62 -44.03 31.53 11.20
N LEU A 63 -43.43 32.26 10.26
CA LEU A 63 -43.47 33.71 10.14
C LEU A 63 -44.28 34.12 8.91
N GLU A 64 -45.22 35.04 9.07
CA GLU A 64 -45.98 35.62 7.96
C GLU A 64 -45.16 36.65 7.17
N LEU A 65 -45.23 36.55 5.84
CA LEU A 65 -44.52 37.40 4.88
C LEU A 65 -45.37 38.62 4.47
N GLU A 66 -44.73 39.71 4.03
CA GLU A 66 -45.38 40.99 3.73
C GLU A 66 -46.44 40.88 2.60
N GLU A 67 -46.15 40.10 1.54
CA GLU A 67 -47.04 39.97 0.36
C GLU A 67 -47.98 38.76 0.41
N GLY A 68 -48.15 38.17 1.59
CA GLY A 68 -48.85 36.90 1.76
C GLY A 68 -47.94 35.70 1.51
N GLY A 69 -48.15 34.64 2.29
CA GLY A 69 -47.26 33.48 2.35
C GLY A 69 -46.59 33.35 3.72
N LYS A 70 -45.82 32.28 3.87
CA LYS A 70 -45.23 31.86 5.15
C LYS A 70 -43.78 31.46 4.94
N ARG A 71 -42.90 31.88 5.85
CA ARG A 71 -41.55 31.36 6.00
C ARG A 71 -41.49 30.47 7.22
N HIS A 72 -40.84 29.32 7.07
CA HIS A 72 -40.67 28.37 8.16
C HIS A 72 -39.22 28.40 8.64
N PHE A 73 -39.03 28.23 9.94
CA PHE A 73 -37.76 27.88 10.55
C PHE A 73 -37.98 26.58 11.30
N HIS A 74 -37.36 25.51 10.83
CA HIS A 74 -37.60 24.16 11.29
C HIS A 74 -36.28 23.50 11.68
N GLY A 75 -36.23 22.88 12.86
CA GLY A 75 -35.08 22.09 13.28
C GLY A 75 -35.38 21.22 14.49
N ILE A 76 -34.32 20.72 15.12
CA ILE A 76 -34.35 19.86 16.31
C ILE A 76 -33.96 20.68 17.53
N VAL A 77 -34.72 20.56 18.62
CA VAL A 77 -34.40 21.22 19.90
C VAL A 77 -33.20 20.52 20.55
N THR A 78 -32.06 21.21 20.63
CA THR A 78 -30.82 20.67 21.20
C THR A 78 -30.54 21.15 22.60
N ARG A 79 -31.18 22.25 23.03
CA ARG A 79 -31.19 22.73 24.41
C ARG A 79 -32.55 23.32 24.73
N PHE A 80 -33.07 23.01 25.91
CA PHE A 80 -34.33 23.56 26.42
C PHE A 80 -34.15 23.95 27.88
N ALA A 81 -34.46 25.20 28.22
CA ALA A 81 -34.19 25.77 29.54
C ALA A 81 -35.39 26.56 30.07
N TYR A 82 -35.65 26.43 31.38
CA TYR A 82 -36.56 27.29 32.10
C TYR A 82 -35.87 28.60 32.48
N LEU A 83 -36.51 29.74 32.18
CA LEU A 83 -35.95 31.08 32.40
C LEU A 83 -36.62 31.83 33.57
N GLY A 84 -37.46 31.16 34.36
CA GLY A 84 -38.26 31.79 35.41
C GLY A 84 -39.54 32.42 34.87
N TRP A 85 -40.13 33.32 35.67
CA TRP A 85 -41.33 34.08 35.28
C TRP A 85 -40.96 35.39 34.59
N ARG A 86 -41.61 35.69 33.46
CA ARG A 86 -41.48 36.96 32.75
C ARG A 86 -42.81 37.37 32.14
N ASP A 87 -43.18 38.64 32.24
CA ASP A 87 -44.43 39.19 31.67
C ASP A 87 -45.68 38.37 32.06
N GLY A 88 -45.75 37.97 33.33
CA GLY A 88 -46.90 37.25 33.88
C GLY A 88 -47.03 35.77 33.49
N MET A 89 -46.02 35.15 32.88
CA MET A 89 -46.02 33.70 32.58
C MET A 89 -44.62 33.07 32.74
N PRO A 90 -44.56 31.74 32.99
CA PRO A 90 -43.36 30.93 32.77
C PRO A 90 -42.71 31.18 31.41
N ALA A 91 -41.43 31.49 31.41
CA ALA A 91 -40.61 31.71 30.22
C ALA A 91 -39.62 30.56 30.02
N TRP A 92 -39.40 30.21 28.76
CA TRP A 92 -38.55 29.10 28.33
C TRP A 92 -37.65 29.55 27.18
N GLU A 93 -36.51 28.88 27.03
CA GLU A 93 -35.61 29.04 25.88
C GLU A 93 -35.42 27.69 25.19
N ALA A 94 -35.66 27.65 23.88
CA ALA A 94 -35.29 26.53 23.02
C ALA A 94 -34.15 26.97 22.10
N VAL A 95 -33.06 26.19 22.06
CA VAL A 95 -32.04 26.30 21.03
C VAL A 95 -32.27 25.18 20.03
N VAL A 96 -32.42 25.57 18.76
CA VAL A 96 -32.83 24.70 17.67
C VAL A 96 -31.75 24.69 16.60
N HIS A 97 -31.35 23.51 16.16
CA HIS A 97 -30.33 23.29 15.14
C HIS A 97 -30.87 22.40 14.02
N PRO A 98 -30.21 22.34 12.84
CA PRO A 98 -30.54 21.33 11.84
C PRO A 98 -30.28 19.92 12.38
N ALA A 99 -30.95 18.92 11.81
CA ALA A 99 -30.71 17.50 12.11
C ALA A 99 -29.24 17.10 11.90
N LEU A 100 -28.55 17.75 10.95
CA LEU A 100 -27.11 17.57 10.71
C LEU A 100 -26.25 17.83 11.97
N TRP A 101 -26.69 18.70 12.87
CA TRP A 101 -25.97 18.99 14.12
C TRP A 101 -25.87 17.77 15.02
N LEU A 102 -26.83 16.83 14.97
CA LEU A 102 -26.80 15.62 15.80
C LEU A 102 -25.56 14.77 15.54
N LEU A 103 -24.98 14.83 14.33
CA LEU A 103 -23.74 14.15 13.97
C LEU A 103 -22.50 14.71 14.71
N THR A 104 -22.64 15.82 15.43
CA THR A 104 -21.59 16.33 16.35
C THR A 104 -21.57 15.59 17.70
N ARG A 105 -22.55 14.70 17.94
CA ARG A 105 -22.68 13.90 19.18
C ARG A 105 -22.16 12.47 19.04
N SER A 106 -21.70 12.10 17.85
CA SER A 106 -21.14 10.80 17.52
C SER A 106 -19.79 10.96 16.83
N SER A 107 -18.90 10.00 17.04
CA SER A 107 -17.59 9.93 16.39
C SER A 107 -17.26 8.48 16.12
N ASP A 108 -16.56 8.21 15.01
CA ASP A 108 -16.25 6.84 14.61
C ASP A 108 -14.88 6.73 13.91
N CYS A 109 -14.44 5.49 13.71
CA CYS A 109 -13.31 5.14 12.85
C CYS A 109 -13.78 4.19 11.74
N ARG A 110 -13.88 4.69 10.50
CA ARG A 110 -14.49 3.97 9.37
C ARG A 110 -13.69 4.14 8.10
N ILE A 111 -13.73 3.11 7.25
CA ILE A 111 -13.09 3.11 5.93
C ILE A 111 -14.17 3.07 4.85
N PHE A 112 -14.05 3.98 3.89
CA PHE A 112 -14.86 4.05 2.68
C PHE A 112 -13.96 3.81 1.47
N GLN A 113 -14.33 2.87 0.61
CA GLN A 113 -13.57 2.49 -0.58
C GLN A 113 -14.44 2.60 -1.82
N GLU A 114 -13.85 3.05 -2.93
CA GLU A 114 -14.47 3.16 -4.24
C GLU A 114 -15.79 3.96 -4.26
N LYS A 115 -15.88 4.99 -3.40
CA LYS A 115 -17.07 5.83 -3.21
C LYS A 115 -16.78 7.28 -3.56
N THR A 116 -17.76 7.97 -4.15
CA THR A 116 -17.69 9.43 -4.30
C THR A 116 -17.89 10.11 -2.95
N THR A 117 -17.49 11.37 -2.81
CA THR A 117 -17.79 12.18 -1.62
C THR A 117 -19.29 12.17 -1.31
N LEU A 118 -20.15 12.25 -2.34
CA LEU A 118 -21.59 12.22 -2.15
C LEU A 118 -22.10 10.86 -1.63
N ASP A 119 -21.55 9.74 -2.11
CA ASP A 119 -21.90 8.40 -1.60
C ASP A 119 -21.53 8.25 -0.13
N ILE A 120 -20.38 8.81 0.27
CA ILE A 120 -19.92 8.79 1.66
C ILE A 120 -20.84 9.64 2.53
N VAL A 121 -21.13 10.88 2.12
CA VAL A 121 -22.04 11.78 2.86
C VAL A 121 -23.42 11.14 3.03
N LYS A 122 -23.97 10.53 1.98
CA LYS A 122 -25.25 9.80 2.06
C LYS A 122 -25.18 8.59 2.98
N ALA A 123 -24.07 7.84 2.98
CA ALA A 123 -23.89 6.70 3.87
C ALA A 123 -23.78 7.12 5.35
N VAL A 124 -23.11 8.23 5.63
CA VAL A 124 -22.93 8.75 7.00
C VAL A 124 -24.23 9.40 7.51
N CYS A 125 -24.93 10.16 6.67
CA CYS A 125 -26.15 10.87 7.06
C CYS A 125 -27.44 10.03 6.91
N GLY A 126 -27.38 8.87 6.27
CA GLY A 126 -28.54 8.09 5.85
C GLY A 126 -29.22 7.24 6.95
N ASP A 127 -30.27 6.54 6.54
CA ASP A 127 -31.20 5.80 7.40
C ASP A 127 -30.55 4.78 8.34
N GLY A 128 -29.49 4.11 7.87
CA GLY A 128 -28.81 3.09 8.67
C GLY A 128 -28.08 3.64 9.90
N ALA A 129 -27.66 4.91 9.90
CA ALA A 129 -26.89 5.51 10.98
C ALA A 129 -27.74 6.43 11.88
N TYR A 130 -28.67 7.19 11.29
CA TYR A 130 -29.46 8.20 12.02
C TYR A 130 -30.95 8.17 11.65
N GLY A 131 -31.48 7.06 11.15
CA GLY A 131 -32.92 6.89 10.92
C GLY A 131 -33.55 7.88 9.92
N GLY A 132 -32.75 8.45 9.02
CA GLY A 132 -33.23 9.36 7.98
C GLY A 132 -33.50 10.78 8.44
N LEU A 133 -33.00 11.14 9.63
CA LEU A 133 -33.17 12.48 10.20
C LEU A 133 -32.59 13.60 9.31
N VAL A 134 -31.50 13.32 8.59
CA VAL A 134 -30.85 14.29 7.71
C VAL A 134 -31.34 14.09 6.26
N LYS A 135 -32.26 14.95 5.82
CA LYS A 135 -32.71 15.00 4.43
C LYS A 135 -31.70 15.77 3.59
N ILE A 136 -31.19 15.16 2.51
CA ILE A 136 -30.17 15.74 1.62
C ILE A 136 -30.73 15.89 0.22
N ASP A 137 -30.61 17.09 -0.34
CA ASP A 137 -30.86 17.39 -1.75
C ASP A 137 -29.52 17.69 -2.44
N ALA A 138 -29.08 16.81 -3.33
CA ALA A 138 -27.86 16.95 -4.11
C ALA A 138 -28.12 17.23 -5.59
N GLY A 139 -29.38 17.48 -5.98
CA GLY A 139 -29.77 17.63 -7.39
C GLY A 139 -29.32 18.95 -8.02
N LYS A 140 -28.69 19.83 -7.24
CA LYS A 140 -28.24 21.17 -7.64
C LYS A 140 -26.73 21.27 -7.85
N LEU A 141 -25.99 20.17 -7.70
CA LEU A 141 -24.56 20.13 -7.98
C LEU A 141 -24.30 20.19 -9.49
N SER A 142 -23.32 20.98 -9.89
CA SER A 142 -22.91 21.15 -11.29
C SER A 142 -22.14 19.95 -11.84
N SER A 143 -21.45 19.19 -10.97
CA SER A 143 -20.74 17.96 -11.34
C SER A 143 -20.78 16.92 -10.21
N THR A 144 -20.45 15.68 -10.55
CA THR A 144 -20.30 14.60 -9.55
C THR A 144 -18.83 14.46 -9.17
N PRO A 145 -18.46 14.51 -7.87
CA PRO A 145 -17.08 14.32 -7.43
C PRO A 145 -16.51 12.98 -7.87
N ALA A 146 -15.21 12.95 -8.12
CA ALA A 146 -14.50 11.71 -8.45
C ALA A 146 -14.60 10.68 -7.31
N LYS A 147 -14.53 9.39 -7.67
CA LYS A 147 -14.46 8.30 -6.69
C LYS A 147 -13.13 8.36 -5.94
N ARG A 148 -13.21 8.13 -4.64
CA ARG A 148 -12.06 7.97 -3.75
C ARG A 148 -11.78 6.47 -3.61
N GLU A 149 -10.58 6.06 -4.01
CA GLU A 149 -10.10 4.67 -3.82
C GLU A 149 -10.12 4.30 -2.33
N PHE A 150 -9.70 5.23 -1.48
CA PHE A 150 -9.60 5.05 -0.03
C PHE A 150 -9.86 6.37 0.69
N CYS A 151 -10.81 6.37 1.63
CA CYS A 151 -11.13 7.51 2.47
C CYS A 151 -11.50 7.03 3.87
N VAL A 152 -10.87 7.62 4.88
CA VAL A 152 -10.93 7.20 6.27
C VAL A 152 -11.53 8.34 7.10
N GLN A 153 -12.55 8.00 7.89
CA GLN A 153 -12.93 8.78 9.06
C GLN A 153 -12.11 8.26 10.24
N TYR A 154 -11.34 9.11 10.91
CA TYR A 154 -10.49 8.68 12.02
C TYR A 154 -10.57 9.64 13.20
N ARG A 155 -11.14 9.17 14.32
CA ARG A 155 -11.24 9.91 15.60
C ARG A 155 -11.82 11.33 15.45
N GLU A 156 -12.77 11.48 14.53
CA GLU A 156 -13.47 12.73 14.27
C GLU A 156 -14.99 12.48 14.32
N SER A 157 -15.76 13.52 14.64
CA SER A 157 -17.23 13.39 14.62
C SER A 157 -17.74 13.17 13.20
N ASP A 158 -18.93 12.57 13.07
CA ASP A 158 -19.56 12.37 11.78
C ASP A 158 -19.80 13.70 11.06
N PHE A 159 -20.08 14.76 11.82
CA PHE A 159 -20.26 16.10 11.29
C PHE A 159 -18.94 16.70 10.74
N GLU A 160 -17.84 16.58 11.48
CA GLU A 160 -16.53 17.07 11.02
C GLU A 160 -16.09 16.33 9.76
N PHE A 161 -16.31 15.01 9.72
CA PHE A 161 -16.00 14.17 8.57
C PHE A 161 -16.79 14.61 7.32
N VAL A 162 -18.11 14.76 7.43
CA VAL A 162 -18.95 15.25 6.33
C VAL A 162 -18.52 16.65 5.90
N SER A 163 -18.31 17.55 6.86
CA SER A 163 -17.95 18.94 6.58
C SER A 163 -16.62 19.05 5.86
N ARG A 164 -15.56 18.37 6.33
CA ARG A 164 -14.25 18.44 5.67
C ARG A 164 -14.28 17.84 4.26
N LEU A 165 -15.07 16.79 4.03
CA LEU A 165 -15.16 16.17 2.70
C LEU A 165 -15.87 17.10 1.71
N LEU A 166 -16.94 17.76 2.13
CA LEU A 166 -17.62 18.77 1.31
C LEU A 166 -16.69 19.97 1.05
N GLU A 167 -16.00 20.48 2.08
CA GLU A 167 -15.01 21.57 1.97
C GLU A 167 -13.78 21.19 1.10
N GLU A 168 -13.42 19.90 1.07
CA GLU A 168 -12.38 19.36 0.19
C GLU A 168 -12.76 19.44 -1.29
N GLU A 169 -14.01 19.12 -1.62
CA GLU A 169 -14.55 19.19 -2.99
C GLU A 169 -15.06 20.60 -3.37
N GLY A 170 -15.03 21.56 -2.44
CA GLY A 170 -15.59 22.89 -2.67
C GLY A 170 -17.13 22.94 -2.66
N ILE A 171 -17.77 21.87 -2.17
CA ILE A 171 -19.21 21.78 -1.99
C ILE A 171 -19.58 22.41 -0.65
N TYR A 172 -20.58 23.27 -0.66
CA TYR A 172 -21.17 23.85 0.53
C TYR A 172 -22.64 23.46 0.60
N TYR A 173 -23.32 23.89 1.67
CA TYR A 173 -24.73 23.57 1.86
C TYR A 173 -25.49 24.73 2.50
N TYR A 174 -26.80 24.71 2.36
CA TYR A 174 -27.73 25.56 3.10
C TYR A 174 -29.00 24.78 3.41
N PHE A 175 -29.92 25.35 4.17
CA PHE A 175 -31.11 24.65 4.60
C PHE A 175 -32.37 25.26 3.99
N ARG A 176 -33.15 24.43 3.30
CA ARG A 176 -34.50 24.76 2.87
C ARG A 176 -35.48 24.30 3.95
N HIS A 177 -36.33 25.20 4.42
CA HIS A 177 -37.29 24.93 5.48
C HIS A 177 -38.72 24.86 4.92
N ASP A 178 -39.45 23.86 5.37
CA ASP A 178 -40.86 23.63 5.09
C ASP A 178 -41.62 23.49 6.41
N ALA A 179 -42.95 23.51 6.38
CA ALA A 179 -43.76 23.43 7.59
C ALA A 179 -43.53 22.15 8.42
N GLY A 180 -43.21 21.04 7.76
CA GLY A 180 -43.00 19.73 8.38
C GLY A 180 -41.58 19.18 8.25
N GLY A 181 -40.58 20.04 8.00
CA GLY A 181 -39.21 19.57 7.88
C GLY A 181 -38.22 20.61 7.40
N HIS A 182 -36.96 20.21 7.31
CA HIS A 182 -35.91 20.96 6.64
C HIS A 182 -35.03 20.01 5.83
N THR A 183 -34.44 20.52 4.76
CA THR A 183 -33.58 19.76 3.85
C THR A 183 -32.25 20.47 3.70
N MET A 184 -31.15 19.74 3.88
CA MET A 184 -29.80 20.19 3.56
C MET A 184 -29.60 20.14 2.04
N VAL A 185 -29.49 21.30 1.42
CA VAL A 185 -29.27 21.44 -0.02
C VAL A 185 -27.78 21.60 -0.29
N LEU A 186 -27.20 20.68 -1.04
CA LEU A 186 -25.80 20.75 -1.47
C LEU A 186 -25.68 21.64 -2.72
N ALA A 187 -24.68 22.52 -2.71
CA ALA A 187 -24.43 23.50 -3.75
C ALA A 187 -22.92 23.66 -4.01
N ASP A 188 -22.59 23.95 -5.26
CA ASP A 188 -21.22 24.19 -5.73
C ASP A 188 -21.14 25.37 -6.71
N SER A 189 -22.22 26.12 -6.90
CA SER A 189 -22.28 27.19 -7.91
C SER A 189 -23.47 28.11 -7.66
N TYR A 190 -23.47 29.29 -8.29
CA TYR A 190 -24.57 30.25 -8.22
C TYR A 190 -25.90 29.66 -8.71
N GLY A 191 -25.85 28.80 -9.75
CA GLY A 191 -27.04 28.16 -10.33
C GLY A 191 -27.77 27.17 -9.43
N ALA A 192 -27.17 26.79 -8.29
CA ALA A 192 -27.82 25.96 -7.29
C ALA A 192 -28.87 26.71 -6.46
N HIS A 193 -28.85 28.05 -6.47
CA HIS A 193 -29.67 28.92 -5.63
C HIS A 193 -30.88 29.48 -6.37
N ALA A 194 -31.84 30.00 -5.62
CA ALA A 194 -33.06 30.59 -6.16
C ALA A 194 -33.45 31.87 -5.40
N THR A 195 -34.29 32.68 -6.03
CA THR A 195 -34.94 33.82 -5.37
C THR A 195 -36.08 33.34 -4.48
N ALA A 196 -36.30 34.01 -3.35
CA ALA A 196 -37.52 33.81 -2.57
C ALA A 196 -38.70 34.50 -3.25
N ALA A 197 -39.88 33.86 -3.24
CA ALA A 197 -41.10 34.39 -3.86
C ALA A 197 -41.47 35.75 -3.24
N GLY A 198 -41.62 36.79 -4.06
CA GLY A 198 -41.85 38.18 -3.60
C GLY A 198 -40.60 38.99 -3.26
N TYR A 199 -39.41 38.38 -3.26
CA TYR A 199 -38.14 39.01 -2.85
C TYR A 199 -37.05 38.99 -3.93
N ALA A 200 -37.42 38.75 -5.20
CA ALA A 200 -36.46 38.70 -6.30
C ALA A 200 -35.75 40.04 -6.53
N THR A 201 -36.39 41.17 -6.23
CA THR A 201 -35.80 42.50 -6.29
C THR A 201 -36.16 43.28 -5.03
N LEU A 202 -35.17 43.88 -4.39
CA LEU A 202 -35.34 44.70 -3.20
C LEU A 202 -34.85 46.12 -3.47
N PRO A 203 -35.66 47.16 -3.17
CA PRO A 203 -35.19 48.53 -3.21
C PRO A 203 -34.23 48.78 -2.04
N PHE A 204 -33.25 49.64 -2.27
CA PHE A 204 -32.42 50.20 -1.21
C PHE A 204 -33.12 51.40 -0.59
N TRP A 205 -33.09 51.49 0.74
CA TRP A 205 -33.64 52.62 1.47
C TRP A 205 -32.77 52.94 2.67
N ASP A 206 -32.07 54.08 2.66
CA ASP A 206 -31.19 54.43 3.76
C ASP A 206 -32.01 54.82 5.00
N GLU A 207 -31.86 54.03 6.06
CA GLU A 207 -32.50 54.24 7.36
C GLU A 207 -32.13 55.61 7.98
N GLN A 208 -30.99 56.20 7.57
CA GLN A 208 -30.54 57.51 8.05
C GLN A 208 -31.32 58.69 7.46
N GLU A 209 -32.13 58.50 6.41
CA GLU A 209 -32.93 59.56 5.82
C GLU A 209 -34.18 59.93 6.67
N GLY A 210 -34.38 59.26 7.81
CA GLY A 210 -35.39 59.64 8.82
C GLY A 210 -36.85 59.44 8.39
N ARG A 211 -37.08 58.83 7.23
CA ARG A 211 -38.39 58.46 6.70
C ARG A 211 -38.68 56.98 6.99
N ARG A 212 -39.95 56.65 7.25
CA ARG A 212 -40.38 55.25 7.46
C ARG A 212 -39.98 54.41 6.25
N SER A 213 -39.18 53.38 6.47
CA SER A 213 -38.73 52.48 5.40
C SER A 213 -39.94 51.78 4.74
N PRO A 214 -39.86 51.47 3.43
CA PRO A 214 -40.79 50.54 2.80
C PRO A 214 -40.90 49.22 3.59
N GLU A 215 -41.99 48.50 3.41
CA GLU A 215 -42.23 47.22 4.12
C GLU A 215 -41.18 46.15 3.80
N LYS A 216 -40.55 46.22 2.62
CA LYS A 216 -39.41 45.39 2.21
C LYS A 216 -38.33 46.24 1.53
N SER A 217 -37.18 46.38 2.16
CA SER A 217 -36.03 47.09 1.60
C SER A 217 -34.72 46.61 2.21
N VAL A 218 -33.63 46.78 1.47
CA VAL A 218 -32.28 46.75 2.05
C VAL A 218 -32.06 48.10 2.72
N THR A 219 -31.88 48.10 4.04
CA THR A 219 -31.80 49.31 4.85
C THR A 219 -30.38 49.81 5.04
N ARG A 220 -29.39 48.92 4.92
CA ARG A 220 -27.95 49.25 4.95
C ARG A 220 -27.18 48.35 4.00
N MET A 221 -26.14 48.89 3.38
CA MET A 221 -25.24 48.14 2.50
C MET A 221 -23.83 48.71 2.55
N TRP A 222 -22.86 47.86 2.87
CA TRP A 222 -21.44 48.18 2.98
C TRP A 222 -20.62 47.20 2.15
N PRO A 223 -20.40 47.48 0.86
CA PRO A 223 -19.46 46.71 0.06
C PRO A 223 -18.04 46.92 0.57
N ALA A 224 -17.33 45.84 0.82
CA ALA A 224 -15.96 45.79 1.33
C ALA A 224 -15.11 44.84 0.48
N GLY A 225 -13.85 45.21 0.29
CA GLY A 225 -12.85 44.41 -0.42
C GLY A 225 -11.65 44.11 0.45
N ALA A 226 -11.07 42.92 0.30
CA ALA A 226 -9.83 42.51 0.95
C ALA A 226 -8.82 42.02 -0.10
N VAL A 227 -7.53 42.26 0.16
CA VAL A 227 -6.46 41.74 -0.71
C VAL A 227 -6.41 40.23 -0.60
N GLN A 228 -6.54 39.54 -1.73
CA GLN A 228 -6.47 38.08 -1.84
C GLN A 228 -5.26 37.64 -2.68
N SER A 229 -4.86 36.38 -2.54
CA SER A 229 -3.88 35.76 -3.44
C SER A 229 -4.47 35.66 -4.86
N ALA A 230 -3.64 35.74 -5.89
CA ALA A 230 -4.06 35.75 -7.29
C ALA A 230 -3.83 34.41 -8.02
N GLU A 231 -3.04 33.51 -7.45
CA GLU A 231 -2.74 32.17 -7.97
C GLU A 231 -2.72 31.15 -6.83
N TYR A 232 -3.28 29.96 -7.06
CA TYR A 232 -3.18 28.81 -6.18
C TYR A 232 -2.50 27.63 -6.90
N ALA A 233 -1.32 27.30 -6.40
CA ALA A 233 -0.43 26.17 -6.64
C ALA A 233 -0.85 24.83 -6.01
N LEU A 234 -1.12 23.75 -6.75
CA LEU A 234 -1.16 22.39 -6.15
C LEU A 234 -0.23 21.43 -6.86
N ASN A 235 0.39 20.52 -6.10
CA ASN A 235 1.16 19.40 -6.65
C ASN A 235 0.91 18.11 -5.86
N ASP A 236 1.20 16.96 -6.46
CA ASP A 236 1.13 15.65 -5.80
C ASP A 236 2.11 14.66 -6.44
N TYR A 237 2.21 13.45 -5.89
CA TYR A 237 3.03 12.35 -6.39
C TYR A 237 2.19 11.08 -6.62
N ASP A 238 2.16 10.61 -7.87
CA ASP A 238 1.65 9.29 -8.22
C ASP A 238 2.81 8.33 -8.55
N PHE A 239 2.94 7.27 -7.75
CA PHE A 239 3.97 6.25 -7.93
C PHE A 239 3.72 5.34 -9.13
N GLU A 240 2.50 5.30 -9.67
CA GLU A 240 2.19 4.56 -10.90
C GLU A 240 2.64 5.35 -12.15
N GLN A 241 2.85 6.67 -12.02
CA GLN A 241 3.30 7.56 -13.10
C GLN A 241 4.52 8.42 -12.71
N PRO A 242 5.62 7.84 -12.21
CA PRO A 242 6.74 8.59 -11.62
C PRO A 242 7.53 9.42 -12.65
N ALA A 243 7.44 9.07 -13.94
CA ALA A 243 8.05 9.86 -15.01
C ALA A 243 7.30 11.19 -15.24
N ALA A 244 5.97 11.17 -15.20
CA ALA A 244 5.14 12.37 -15.34
C ALA A 244 5.38 13.35 -14.20
N VAL A 245 5.55 12.86 -12.97
CA VAL A 245 5.83 13.72 -11.81
C VAL A 245 7.19 14.43 -11.93
N ARG A 246 8.23 13.75 -12.43
CA ARG A 246 9.57 14.35 -12.62
C ARG A 246 9.60 15.48 -13.65
N SER A 247 8.65 15.52 -14.57
CA SER A 247 8.46 16.62 -15.51
C SER A 247 7.44 17.67 -15.05
N GLY A 248 7.05 17.66 -13.76
CA GLY A 248 6.06 18.60 -13.20
C GLY A 248 4.62 18.28 -13.61
N GLY A 249 4.33 17.07 -14.07
CA GLY A 249 3.06 16.72 -14.71
C GLY A 249 1.82 16.72 -13.81
N LEU A 250 1.98 16.71 -12.49
CA LEU A 250 0.86 16.89 -11.54
C LEU A 250 0.79 18.31 -10.95
N LEU A 251 1.72 19.20 -11.29
CA LEU A 251 1.65 20.59 -10.86
C LEU A 251 0.54 21.30 -11.64
N VAL A 252 -0.51 21.73 -10.94
CA VAL A 252 -1.64 22.45 -11.50
C VAL A 252 -1.73 23.83 -10.88
N LYS A 253 -2.24 24.80 -11.65
CA LYS A 253 -2.39 26.17 -11.21
C LYS A 253 -3.78 26.69 -11.57
N SER A 254 -4.38 27.42 -10.65
CA SER A 254 -5.55 28.25 -10.95
C SER A 254 -5.24 29.69 -10.61
N ALA A 255 -5.70 30.63 -11.44
CA ALA A 255 -5.47 32.05 -11.23
C ALA A 255 -6.73 32.84 -11.54
N ILE A 256 -7.01 33.84 -10.70
CA ILE A 256 -8.05 34.85 -10.93
C ILE A 256 -7.35 36.21 -10.93
N ALA A 257 -7.58 37.00 -11.98
CA ALA A 257 -6.91 38.28 -12.13
C ALA A 257 -7.37 39.25 -11.02
N ALA A 258 -6.46 39.57 -10.09
CA ALA A 258 -6.69 40.62 -9.10
C ALA A 258 -6.38 41.99 -9.72
N PRO A 259 -7.33 42.94 -9.75
CA PRO A 259 -7.11 44.28 -10.33
C PRO A 259 -6.19 45.16 -9.45
N PHE A 260 -5.82 44.70 -8.26
CA PHE A 260 -5.02 45.43 -7.27
C PHE A 260 -3.67 44.74 -7.00
N ILE A 261 -2.59 45.52 -6.77
CA ILE A 261 -1.22 45.11 -6.37
C ILE A 261 -0.47 44.16 -7.34
N GLY A 262 -1.11 43.75 -8.45
CA GLY A 262 -0.57 42.80 -9.42
C GLY A 262 -0.57 41.35 -8.91
N GLN A 263 -0.29 40.38 -9.79
CA GLN A 263 -0.27 38.93 -9.46
C GLN A 263 0.95 38.49 -8.61
N ARG A 264 1.30 39.28 -7.59
CA ARG A 264 2.48 39.09 -6.75
C ARG A 264 2.31 38.00 -5.71
N PHE A 265 1.14 37.89 -5.09
CA PHE A 265 0.88 36.93 -4.02
C PHE A 265 0.28 35.63 -4.57
N ARG A 266 0.95 34.52 -4.28
CA ARG A 266 0.60 33.19 -4.77
C ARG A 266 0.65 32.21 -3.60
N GLN A 267 -0.26 31.25 -3.58
CA GLN A 267 -0.23 30.14 -2.64
C GLN A 267 0.28 28.89 -3.33
N TYR A 268 0.94 28.02 -2.59
CA TYR A 268 1.38 26.71 -3.04
C TYR A 268 1.20 25.71 -1.90
N ASP A 269 0.65 24.54 -2.22
CA ASP A 269 0.38 23.49 -1.23
C ASP A 269 0.70 22.09 -1.81
N TYR A 270 1.17 21.20 -0.92
CA TYR A 270 1.49 19.81 -1.20
C TYR A 270 1.23 18.99 0.07
N PRO A 271 0.54 17.82 -0.01
CA PRO A 271 0.02 17.17 -1.21
C PRO A 271 -1.40 17.66 -1.59
N GLY A 272 -1.68 17.71 -2.90
CA GLY A 272 -2.98 18.13 -3.45
C GLY A 272 -4.11 17.07 -3.43
N ARG A 273 -3.76 15.81 -3.11
CA ARG A 273 -4.62 14.64 -2.98
C ARG A 273 -5.30 14.19 -4.27
N TYR A 274 -4.60 14.21 -5.41
CA TYR A 274 -5.11 13.76 -6.71
C TYR A 274 -4.06 12.98 -7.52
N LYS A 275 -4.54 12.06 -8.37
CA LYS A 275 -3.69 11.28 -9.29
C LYS A 275 -3.81 11.74 -10.75
N ALA A 276 -4.87 12.48 -11.08
CA ALA A 276 -5.14 12.98 -12.43
C ALA A 276 -5.15 14.51 -12.45
N VAL A 277 -4.56 15.09 -13.49
CA VAL A 277 -4.42 16.55 -13.67
C VAL A 277 -5.78 17.27 -13.59
N GLY A 278 -6.81 16.77 -14.29
CA GLY A 278 -8.13 17.41 -14.29
C GLY A 278 -8.75 17.52 -12.89
N ALA A 279 -8.64 16.48 -12.06
CA ALA A 279 -9.10 16.54 -10.67
C ALA A 279 -8.28 17.55 -9.83
N GLY A 280 -6.99 17.69 -10.12
CA GLY A 280 -6.14 18.72 -9.54
C GLY A 280 -6.56 20.14 -9.94
N GLU A 281 -6.85 20.36 -11.23
CA GLU A 281 -7.32 21.65 -11.76
C GLU A 281 -8.63 22.08 -11.11
N GLU A 282 -9.59 21.16 -10.95
CA GLU A 282 -10.87 21.43 -10.28
C GLU A 282 -10.66 21.84 -8.82
N ARG A 283 -9.76 21.15 -8.10
CA ARG A 283 -9.42 21.48 -6.71
C ARG A 283 -8.69 22.82 -6.60
N ALA A 284 -7.69 23.07 -7.44
CA ALA A 284 -6.98 24.34 -7.47
C ALA A 284 -7.94 25.50 -7.77
N ARG A 285 -8.88 25.30 -8.72
CA ARG A 285 -9.95 26.27 -9.02
C ARG A 285 -10.84 26.51 -7.81
N ALA A 286 -11.34 25.46 -7.16
CA ALA A 286 -12.17 25.61 -5.96
C ALA A 286 -11.43 26.34 -4.82
N ARG A 287 -10.12 26.12 -4.64
CA ARG A 287 -9.30 26.86 -3.67
C ARG A 287 -9.12 28.33 -4.05
N MET A 288 -8.86 28.59 -5.33
CA MET A 288 -8.73 29.94 -5.84
C MET A 288 -10.04 30.74 -5.73
N GLU A 289 -11.18 30.10 -6.04
CA GLU A 289 -12.53 30.67 -5.87
C GLU A 289 -12.88 30.89 -4.39
N ALA A 290 -12.49 30.00 -3.47
CA ALA A 290 -12.71 30.20 -2.03
C ALA A 290 -11.99 31.45 -1.49
N LEU A 291 -10.77 31.72 -1.96
CA LEU A 291 -10.02 32.92 -1.59
C LEU A 291 -10.60 34.17 -2.25
N HIS A 292 -10.79 34.13 -3.58
CA HIS A 292 -11.10 35.33 -4.36
C HIS A 292 -12.58 35.67 -4.41
N GLY A 293 -13.46 34.67 -4.46
CA GLY A 293 -14.92 34.88 -4.49
C GLY A 293 -15.48 35.43 -3.18
N GLN A 294 -14.64 35.45 -2.13
CA GLN A 294 -14.90 36.10 -0.85
C GLN A 294 -14.03 37.36 -0.65
N GLY A 295 -13.29 37.78 -1.67
CA GLY A 295 -12.43 38.96 -1.65
C GLY A 295 -13.22 40.26 -1.73
N GLU A 296 -14.37 40.25 -2.41
CA GLU A 296 -15.36 41.33 -2.37
C GLU A 296 -16.63 40.78 -1.69
N GLN A 297 -17.02 41.38 -0.56
CA GLN A 297 -18.21 41.01 0.20
C GLN A 297 -19.05 42.24 0.50
N VAL A 298 -20.32 42.03 0.76
CA VAL A 298 -21.25 43.06 1.21
C VAL A 298 -21.75 42.67 2.58
N ASP A 299 -21.53 43.52 3.58
CA ASP A 299 -22.27 43.49 4.84
C ASP A 299 -23.50 44.40 4.70
N GLY A 300 -24.69 43.93 5.07
CA GLY A 300 -25.93 44.67 4.89
C GLY A 300 -26.96 44.41 5.97
N ALA A 301 -28.04 45.20 5.95
CA ALA A 301 -29.23 44.98 6.77
C ALA A 301 -30.49 45.11 5.92
N THR A 302 -31.53 44.36 6.25
CA THR A 302 -32.83 44.39 5.58
C THR A 302 -33.96 44.12 6.57
N ASN A 303 -35.12 44.69 6.30
CA ASN A 303 -36.37 44.36 6.97
C ASN A 303 -37.23 43.34 6.18
N ALA A 304 -36.72 42.84 5.06
CA ALA A 304 -37.44 41.91 4.19
C ALA A 304 -37.44 40.48 4.76
N ARG A 305 -38.61 39.98 5.19
CA ARG A 305 -38.74 38.70 5.92
C ARG A 305 -38.35 37.45 5.12
N GLY A 306 -38.34 37.52 3.79
CA GLY A 306 -38.01 36.39 2.91
C GLY A 306 -36.53 36.11 2.73
N ILE A 307 -35.63 36.97 3.21
CA ILE A 307 -34.18 36.84 2.97
C ILE A 307 -33.53 35.90 4.00
N GLY A 308 -32.85 34.86 3.52
CA GLY A 308 -32.07 33.90 4.32
C GLY A 308 -30.76 33.49 3.63
N ALA A 309 -29.90 32.76 4.33
CA ALA A 309 -28.68 32.24 3.73
C ALA A 309 -28.98 31.31 2.53
N GLY A 310 -28.30 31.51 1.40
CA GLY A 310 -28.58 30.83 0.13
C GLY A 310 -29.63 31.49 -0.76
N THR A 311 -30.23 32.61 -0.33
CA THR A 311 -31.21 33.33 -1.16
C THR A 311 -30.53 34.23 -2.18
N LEU A 312 -31.07 34.26 -3.40
CA LEU A 312 -30.70 35.25 -4.42
C LEU A 312 -31.62 36.47 -4.35
N PHE A 313 -31.07 37.67 -4.53
CA PHE A 313 -31.85 38.88 -4.76
C PHE A 313 -31.11 39.85 -5.67
N LYS A 314 -31.87 40.71 -6.37
CA LYS A 314 -31.34 41.86 -7.10
C LYS A 314 -31.55 43.12 -6.25
N LEU A 315 -30.51 43.91 -6.04
CA LEU A 315 -30.66 45.23 -5.44
C LEU A 315 -31.07 46.26 -6.50
N ALA A 316 -31.99 47.14 -6.14
CA ALA A 316 -32.41 48.28 -6.95
C ALA A 316 -32.34 49.58 -6.14
N GLU A 317 -32.31 50.72 -6.83
CA GLU A 317 -32.39 52.07 -6.24
C GLU A 317 -31.26 52.43 -5.26
N HIS A 318 -30.14 51.70 -5.26
CA HIS A 318 -28.96 52.06 -4.49
C HIS A 318 -28.25 53.27 -5.12
N PRO A 319 -27.86 54.31 -4.35
CA PRO A 319 -27.21 55.52 -4.88
C PRO A 319 -25.91 55.25 -5.65
N ARG A 320 -25.19 54.20 -5.24
CA ARG A 320 -24.01 53.69 -5.95
C ARG A 320 -24.44 52.74 -7.07
N ALA A 321 -24.36 53.19 -8.31
CA ALA A 321 -24.96 52.52 -9.47
C ALA A 321 -24.50 51.07 -9.68
N ASP A 322 -23.22 50.78 -9.48
CA ASP A 322 -22.60 49.44 -9.63
C ASP A 322 -23.11 48.41 -8.60
N GLN A 323 -23.69 48.87 -7.49
CA GLN A 323 -24.28 47.98 -6.48
C GLN A 323 -25.69 47.51 -6.85
N ASN A 324 -26.33 48.08 -7.88
CA ASN A 324 -27.64 47.65 -8.38
C ASN A 324 -27.54 46.37 -9.24
N ARG A 325 -27.08 45.29 -8.61
CA ARG A 325 -26.77 43.99 -9.24
C ARG A 325 -27.37 42.83 -8.46
N GLU A 326 -27.11 41.61 -8.91
CA GLU A 326 -27.55 40.37 -8.27
C GLU A 326 -26.56 39.91 -7.20
N PHE A 327 -27.09 39.43 -6.08
CA PHE A 327 -26.34 38.98 -4.92
C PHE A 327 -26.81 37.59 -4.45
N LEU A 328 -25.85 36.80 -3.98
CA LEU A 328 -26.06 35.59 -3.20
C LEU A 328 -25.82 35.89 -1.72
N VAL A 329 -26.82 35.67 -0.88
CA VAL A 329 -26.69 35.81 0.57
C VAL A 329 -25.89 34.65 1.15
N THR A 330 -24.75 34.95 1.76
CA THR A 330 -23.81 33.96 2.29
C THR A 330 -24.01 33.69 3.78
N ALA A 331 -24.55 34.65 4.53
CA ALA A 331 -24.89 34.51 5.95
C ALA A 331 -25.99 35.50 6.36
N THR A 332 -26.73 35.17 7.42
CA THR A 332 -27.77 36.03 8.01
C THR A 332 -27.75 35.94 9.53
N GLU A 333 -28.06 37.07 10.17
CA GLU A 333 -28.42 37.17 11.58
C GLU A 333 -29.81 37.81 11.64
N ILE A 334 -30.81 36.99 11.91
CA ILE A 334 -32.23 37.34 11.83
C ILE A 334 -32.77 37.46 13.23
N GLU A 335 -33.39 38.59 13.54
CA GLU A 335 -34.05 38.84 14.81
C GLU A 335 -35.50 39.25 14.58
N PHE A 336 -36.42 38.62 15.31
CA PHE A 336 -37.83 39.01 15.28
C PHE A 336 -38.52 38.77 16.60
N SER A 337 -39.48 39.64 16.93
CA SER A 337 -40.21 39.58 18.20
C SER A 337 -41.64 40.07 18.08
N THR A 338 -42.49 39.65 19.02
CA THR A 338 -43.87 40.14 19.17
C THR A 338 -44.12 40.59 20.60
N ASN A 339 -44.92 41.65 20.77
CA ASN A 339 -45.34 42.09 22.10
C ASN A 339 -46.21 41.03 22.83
N ALA A 340 -46.05 41.01 24.16
CA ALA A 340 -46.45 39.94 25.06
C ALA A 340 -47.94 39.53 24.99
N TYR A 341 -48.23 38.29 25.37
CA TYR A 341 -49.58 37.78 25.63
C TYR A 341 -50.21 38.34 26.93
N ALA A 342 -49.51 39.26 27.61
CA ALA A 342 -50.00 39.91 28.82
C ALA A 342 -50.90 41.09 28.45
N SER A 343 -52.14 41.05 28.92
CA SER A 343 -53.08 42.18 28.84
C SER A 343 -52.83 43.11 30.03
N ASN A 344 -51.88 44.04 29.92
CA ASN A 344 -51.97 45.24 30.76
C ASN A 344 -53.04 46.13 30.15
N GLY A 345 -54.17 46.23 30.85
CA GLY A 345 -55.36 46.95 30.42
C GLY A 345 -55.06 48.41 30.10
N GLY A 346 -55.39 48.82 28.87
CA GLY A 346 -55.36 50.21 28.44
C GLY A 346 -54.85 50.37 27.01
N GLY A 347 -55.75 50.21 26.02
CA GLY A 347 -55.52 50.60 24.62
C GLY A 347 -55.37 49.42 23.67
N GLY A 348 -56.34 49.24 22.77
CA GLY A 348 -56.31 48.26 21.69
C GLY A 348 -55.32 48.61 20.58
N GLY A 349 -54.02 48.59 20.89
CA GLY A 349 -52.95 48.62 19.89
C GLY A 349 -52.64 47.21 19.41
N GLU A 350 -52.58 47.00 18.10
CA GLU A 350 -52.04 45.77 17.49
C GLU A 350 -50.67 45.45 18.12
N ALA A 351 -50.41 44.16 18.35
CA ALA A 351 -49.12 43.72 18.86
C ALA A 351 -48.02 44.15 17.87
N ALA A 352 -47.14 45.07 18.28
CA ALA A 352 -46.02 45.49 17.45
C ALA A 352 -45.14 44.27 17.13
N PHE A 353 -45.03 43.96 15.84
CA PHE A 353 -44.11 42.96 15.30
C PHE A 353 -42.85 43.66 14.82
N GLU A 354 -41.71 43.23 15.32
CA GLU A 354 -40.40 43.77 14.92
C GLU A 354 -39.61 42.68 14.21
N PHE A 355 -38.99 43.03 13.08
CA PHE A 355 -38.13 42.15 12.30
C PHE A 355 -36.90 42.93 11.80
N GLY A 356 -35.73 42.32 11.91
CA GLY A 356 -34.51 42.79 11.30
C GLY A 356 -33.63 41.61 10.89
N CYS A 357 -32.92 41.77 9.77
CA CYS A 357 -31.96 40.79 9.29
C CYS A 357 -30.68 41.53 8.91
N ALA A 358 -29.59 41.29 9.63
CA ALA A 358 -28.25 41.59 9.12
C ALA A 358 -27.84 40.44 8.19
N PHE A 359 -27.16 40.74 7.09
CA PHE A 359 -26.74 39.73 6.13
C PHE A 359 -25.36 40.00 5.57
N LYS A 360 -24.72 38.94 5.08
CA LYS A 360 -23.55 39.00 4.22
C LYS A 360 -23.91 38.47 2.85
N ALA A 361 -23.32 39.05 1.81
CA ALA A 361 -23.56 38.61 0.45
C ALA A 361 -22.32 38.76 -0.44
N VAL A 362 -22.30 37.99 -1.52
CA VAL A 362 -21.33 38.13 -2.63
C VAL A 362 -22.10 38.42 -3.91
N GLY A 363 -21.51 39.23 -4.80
CA GLY A 363 -22.09 39.50 -6.11
C GLY A 363 -22.07 38.26 -7.01
N LYS A 364 -22.99 38.19 -7.97
CA LYS A 364 -23.12 37.04 -8.91
C LYS A 364 -21.84 36.70 -9.68
N GLU A 365 -21.01 37.70 -9.97
CA GLU A 365 -19.72 37.58 -10.63
C GLU A 365 -18.65 36.85 -9.78
N HIS A 366 -18.89 36.67 -8.48
CA HIS A 366 -17.98 36.02 -7.55
C HIS A 366 -18.48 34.61 -7.19
N SER A 367 -17.71 33.58 -7.54
CA SER A 367 -18.04 32.19 -7.18
C SER A 367 -17.83 31.95 -5.68
N TYR A 368 -18.88 31.57 -4.95
CA TYR A 368 -18.73 31.11 -3.56
C TYR A 368 -18.23 29.66 -3.49
N ARG A 369 -17.21 29.44 -2.67
CA ARG A 369 -16.73 28.13 -2.21
C ARG A 369 -16.54 28.20 -0.69
N PRO A 370 -16.77 27.11 0.06
CA PRO A 370 -16.63 27.15 1.51
C PRO A 370 -15.15 27.28 1.90
N PRO A 371 -14.84 28.06 2.97
CA PRO A 371 -13.52 28.02 3.56
C PRO A 371 -13.30 26.69 4.29
N ARG A 372 -12.07 26.15 4.26
CA ARG A 372 -11.70 24.92 4.97
C ARG A 372 -11.54 25.18 6.47
N ILE A 373 -12.60 24.97 7.23
CA ILE A 373 -12.56 25.12 8.69
C ILE A 373 -12.49 23.75 9.37
N ALA A 374 -13.18 22.76 8.81
CA ALA A 374 -13.16 21.40 9.33
C ALA A 374 -11.75 20.81 9.15
N ARG A 375 -11.15 20.37 10.27
CA ARG A 375 -9.76 19.91 10.29
C ARG A 375 -9.70 18.46 9.85
N LYS A 376 -8.82 18.16 8.89
CA LYS A 376 -8.52 16.77 8.54
C LYS A 376 -7.81 16.10 9.74
N PRO A 377 -8.22 14.88 10.14
CA PRO A 377 -7.53 14.15 11.19
C PRO A 377 -6.08 13.85 10.81
N PHE A 378 -5.21 13.81 11.82
CA PHE A 378 -3.78 13.58 11.67
C PHE A 378 -3.33 12.34 12.44
N MET A 379 -2.60 11.45 11.77
CA MET A 379 -1.98 10.27 12.33
C MET A 379 -0.65 10.65 12.96
N HIS A 380 -0.64 10.83 14.29
CA HIS A 380 0.54 11.26 15.03
C HIS A 380 1.74 10.30 14.98
N GLY A 381 1.52 9.04 14.61
CA GLY A 381 2.56 8.04 14.54
C GLY A 381 2.09 6.79 13.81
N PRO A 382 3.00 5.82 13.61
CA PRO A 382 2.67 4.56 12.99
C PRO A 382 1.73 3.74 13.90
N GLN A 383 0.98 2.84 13.28
CA GLN A 383 0.13 1.85 13.95
C GLN A 383 0.50 0.45 13.47
N THR A 384 0.00 -0.58 14.14
CA THR A 384 0.07 -1.93 13.58
C THR A 384 -1.26 -2.34 12.96
N ALA A 385 -1.20 -3.27 12.01
CA ALA A 385 -2.34 -3.84 11.32
C ALA A 385 -2.03 -5.29 10.93
N ILE A 386 -3.07 -6.10 10.69
CA ILE A 386 -2.92 -7.49 10.26
C ILE A 386 -3.04 -7.56 8.74
N VAL A 387 -2.13 -8.27 8.08
CA VAL A 387 -2.22 -8.49 6.63
C VAL A 387 -3.39 -9.42 6.30
N VAL A 388 -4.20 -9.03 5.33
CA VAL A 388 -5.41 -9.76 4.91
C VAL A 388 -5.43 -9.94 3.39
N GLY A 389 -6.27 -10.87 2.93
CA GLY A 389 -6.40 -11.17 1.51
C GLY A 389 -7.53 -12.14 1.23
N LYS A 390 -7.57 -12.64 0.00
CA LYS A 390 -8.63 -13.53 -0.47
C LYS A 390 -8.57 -14.88 0.27
N ALA A 391 -9.74 -15.43 0.61
CA ALA A 391 -9.84 -16.74 1.25
C ALA A 391 -9.12 -17.83 0.44
N GLY A 392 -8.35 -18.68 1.11
CA GLY A 392 -7.55 -19.76 0.49
C GLY A 392 -6.18 -19.32 -0.05
N GLU A 393 -5.82 -18.05 0.08
CA GLU A 393 -4.48 -17.53 -0.21
C GLU A 393 -3.63 -17.44 1.08
N GLU A 394 -2.32 -17.65 0.95
CA GLU A 394 -1.35 -17.30 2.01
C GLU A 394 -0.66 -15.96 1.72
N VAL A 395 -0.57 -15.59 0.43
CA VAL A 395 0.02 -14.33 -0.05
C VAL A 395 -0.96 -13.68 -1.00
N TRP A 396 -1.31 -12.42 -0.73
CA TRP A 396 -2.19 -11.63 -1.60
C TRP A 396 -1.52 -10.29 -1.92
N THR A 397 -1.01 -10.18 -3.14
CA THR A 397 -0.21 -9.04 -3.60
C THR A 397 -0.57 -8.65 -5.04
N ASP A 398 -0.30 -7.40 -5.40
CA ASP A 398 -0.44 -6.90 -6.76
C ASP A 398 0.90 -6.76 -7.51
N LYS A 399 0.87 -6.22 -8.73
CA LYS A 399 2.04 -5.98 -9.60
C LYS A 399 3.11 -5.06 -9.00
N HIS A 400 2.79 -4.34 -7.93
CA HIS A 400 3.68 -3.39 -7.25
C HIS A 400 4.19 -3.93 -5.90
N GLY A 401 3.86 -5.18 -5.54
CA GLY A 401 4.24 -5.73 -4.24
C GLY A 401 3.44 -5.14 -3.08
N ARG A 402 2.25 -4.58 -3.35
CA ARG A 402 1.37 -4.03 -2.31
C ARG A 402 0.58 -5.15 -1.66
N ILE A 403 0.18 -4.94 -0.41
CA ILE A 403 -0.68 -5.86 0.35
C ILE A 403 -1.96 -5.16 0.79
N LYS A 404 -2.90 -5.91 1.35
CA LYS A 404 -4.05 -5.34 2.06
C LYS A 404 -3.92 -5.63 3.55
N VAL A 405 -4.47 -4.73 4.37
CA VAL A 405 -4.37 -4.80 5.82
C VAL A 405 -5.74 -4.57 6.46
N GLN A 406 -5.90 -5.07 7.68
CA GLN A 406 -7.01 -4.81 8.57
C GLN A 406 -6.48 -4.05 9.77
N PHE A 407 -6.96 -2.82 9.98
CA PHE A 407 -6.58 -2.03 11.15
C PHE A 407 -7.38 -2.47 12.38
N HIS A 408 -6.76 -2.35 13.55
CA HIS A 408 -7.35 -2.79 14.83
C HIS A 408 -8.56 -1.97 15.28
N TRP A 409 -8.68 -0.73 14.81
CA TRP A 409 -9.76 0.19 15.18
C TRP A 409 -11.01 0.06 14.30
N GLU A 410 -10.94 -0.73 13.22
CA GLU A 410 -12.10 -1.01 12.40
C GLU A 410 -13.09 -1.90 13.17
N ARG A 411 -14.32 -1.43 13.36
CA ARG A 411 -15.34 -2.18 14.10
C ARG A 411 -15.96 -3.30 13.26
N ASP A 412 -16.28 -3.00 12.01
CA ASP A 412 -16.90 -3.93 11.08
C ASP A 412 -15.82 -4.72 10.34
N ARG A 413 -15.07 -5.53 11.11
CA ARG A 413 -13.96 -6.33 10.58
C ARG A 413 -14.48 -7.34 9.56
N LYS A 414 -13.88 -7.30 8.37
CA LYS A 414 -14.17 -8.27 7.30
C LYS A 414 -13.08 -9.32 7.20
N ASP A 415 -11.87 -8.98 7.65
CA ASP A 415 -10.68 -9.83 7.64
C ASP A 415 -10.40 -10.48 6.26
N ASN A 416 -10.68 -9.75 5.17
CA ASN A 416 -10.59 -10.23 3.78
C ASN A 416 -10.04 -9.19 2.79
N GLU A 417 -10.05 -9.49 1.49
CA GLU A 417 -9.52 -8.65 0.42
C GLU A 417 -10.26 -7.31 0.21
N THR A 418 -11.35 -7.05 0.95
CA THR A 418 -12.11 -5.79 0.88
C THR A 418 -11.91 -4.89 2.11
N SER A 419 -11.02 -5.27 3.03
CA SER A 419 -10.80 -4.53 4.29
C SER A 419 -10.12 -3.17 4.04
N SER A 420 -9.08 -3.14 3.20
CA SER A 420 -8.38 -1.89 2.83
C SER A 420 -8.11 -1.75 1.33
N CYS A 421 -7.61 -0.56 0.97
CA CYS A 421 -6.92 -0.35 -0.30
C CYS A 421 -5.60 -1.14 -0.37
N TRP A 422 -4.96 -1.09 -1.53
CA TRP A 422 -3.60 -1.63 -1.70
C TRP A 422 -2.56 -0.72 -1.05
N VAL A 423 -1.88 -1.23 -0.03
CA VAL A 423 -0.88 -0.52 0.75
C VAL A 423 0.53 -0.92 0.28
N ARG A 424 1.36 0.06 -0.08
CA ARG A 424 2.77 -0.19 -0.45
C ARG A 424 3.57 -0.68 0.74
N VAL A 425 4.53 -1.56 0.47
CA VAL A 425 5.43 -2.13 1.48
C VAL A 425 6.84 -1.61 1.26
N GLN A 426 7.40 -0.98 2.29
CA GLN A 426 8.80 -0.58 2.31
C GLN A 426 9.69 -1.82 2.22
N GLN A 427 10.64 -1.77 1.28
CA GLN A 427 11.65 -2.81 1.11
C GLN A 427 12.99 -2.32 1.67
N GLY A 428 13.87 -3.25 2.05
CA GLY A 428 15.22 -2.90 2.55
C GLY A 428 16.10 -2.25 1.49
N TRP A 429 15.88 -2.55 0.21
CA TRP A 429 16.60 -1.96 -0.92
C TRP A 429 15.79 -2.10 -2.22
N ALA A 430 15.53 -1.03 -2.96
CA ALA A 430 14.68 -1.08 -4.17
C ALA A 430 15.23 -0.21 -5.32
N GLY A 431 15.54 -0.86 -6.45
CA GLY A 431 16.06 -0.25 -7.68
C GLY A 431 15.23 -0.60 -8.92
N LYS A 432 15.63 -0.09 -10.09
CA LYS A 432 14.93 -0.33 -11.36
C LYS A 432 15.18 -1.76 -11.87
N GLY A 433 14.36 -2.71 -11.43
CA GLY A 433 14.45 -4.12 -11.80
C GLY A 433 15.42 -4.95 -10.96
N TRP A 434 15.83 -4.44 -9.79
CA TRP A 434 16.75 -5.12 -8.87
C TRP A 434 16.52 -4.61 -7.44
N GLY A 435 16.85 -5.40 -6.42
CA GLY A 435 16.67 -5.05 -5.00
C GLY A 435 16.28 -6.24 -4.11
N ALA A 436 15.89 -5.95 -2.87
CA ALA A 436 15.29 -6.89 -1.94
C ALA A 436 13.75 -6.87 -2.06
N MET A 437 13.11 -8.03 -1.92
CA MET A 437 11.65 -8.15 -2.01
C MET A 437 11.15 -9.18 -0.99
N PHE A 438 10.56 -8.70 0.10
CA PHE A 438 9.85 -9.51 1.08
C PHE A 438 8.42 -9.03 1.16
N ILE A 439 7.48 -9.90 0.77
CA ILE A 439 6.04 -9.61 0.77
C ILE A 439 5.45 -10.18 2.07
N PRO A 440 4.90 -9.33 2.95
CA PRO A 440 4.19 -9.80 4.13
C PRO A 440 3.02 -10.71 3.74
N ARG A 441 2.88 -11.83 4.44
CA ARG A 441 1.85 -12.85 4.21
C ARG A 441 0.60 -12.56 5.03
N ILE A 442 -0.53 -13.11 4.61
CA ILE A 442 -1.79 -13.01 5.33
C ILE A 442 -1.60 -13.54 6.76
N GLY A 443 -2.10 -12.80 7.75
CA GLY A 443 -1.96 -13.09 9.17
C GLY A 443 -0.74 -12.44 9.84
N MET A 444 0.26 -11.97 9.08
CA MET A 444 1.41 -11.26 9.67
C MET A 444 0.98 -9.89 10.21
N GLU A 445 1.60 -9.47 11.31
CA GLU A 445 1.45 -8.11 11.84
C GLU A 445 2.48 -7.16 11.22
N VAL A 446 1.99 -6.07 10.64
CA VAL A 446 2.80 -5.06 9.96
C VAL A 446 2.67 -3.71 10.64
N VAL A 447 3.74 -2.91 10.57
CA VAL A 447 3.74 -1.51 11.00
C VAL A 447 3.35 -0.63 9.82
N VAL A 448 2.30 0.17 9.97
CA VAL A 448 1.75 1.08 8.97
C VAL A 448 2.02 2.51 9.40
N SER A 449 2.82 3.22 8.61
CA SER A 449 2.99 4.67 8.67
C SER A 449 2.00 5.36 7.72
N PHE A 450 1.82 6.67 7.88
CA PHE A 450 0.87 7.46 7.10
C PHE A 450 1.60 8.66 6.50
N LEU A 451 1.63 8.76 5.16
CA LEU A 451 2.35 9.85 4.48
C LEU A 451 1.70 11.19 4.83
N GLU A 452 2.51 12.18 5.23
CA GLU A 452 2.05 13.48 5.76
C GLU A 452 1.07 13.36 6.95
N GLY A 453 1.11 12.23 7.68
CA GLY A 453 0.16 11.92 8.75
C GLY A 453 -1.28 11.76 8.27
N ASP A 454 -1.52 11.58 6.97
CA ASP A 454 -2.85 11.50 6.40
C ASP A 454 -3.41 10.06 6.51
N PRO A 455 -4.53 9.83 7.23
CA PRO A 455 -5.13 8.49 7.37
C PRO A 455 -5.45 7.81 6.04
N ASP A 456 -5.67 8.58 4.97
CA ASP A 456 -5.98 8.08 3.65
C ASP A 456 -4.74 7.66 2.84
N GLN A 457 -3.53 7.75 3.41
CA GLN A 457 -2.25 7.42 2.75
C GLN A 457 -1.38 6.45 3.59
N PRO A 458 -1.85 5.21 3.81
CA PRO A 458 -1.07 4.21 4.51
C PRO A 458 0.15 3.73 3.68
N LEU A 459 1.24 3.43 4.39
CA LEU A 459 2.47 2.82 3.88
C LEU A 459 2.98 1.83 4.92
N VAL A 460 3.16 0.56 4.56
CA VAL A 460 3.79 -0.42 5.45
C VAL A 460 5.29 -0.13 5.53
N THR A 461 5.81 0.05 6.75
CA THR A 461 7.20 0.42 7.03
C THR A 461 7.93 -0.60 7.90
N GLY A 462 7.33 -1.75 8.17
CA GLY A 462 7.96 -2.82 8.94
C GLY A 462 7.04 -4.00 9.21
N CYS A 463 7.60 -5.05 9.79
CA CYS A 463 6.88 -6.21 10.32
C CYS A 463 7.33 -6.43 11.76
N VAL A 464 6.44 -6.94 12.61
CA VAL A 464 6.73 -7.25 14.01
C VAL A 464 6.28 -8.66 14.36
N TYR A 465 7.02 -9.31 15.25
CA TYR A 465 6.60 -10.56 15.88
C TYR A 465 5.64 -10.26 17.03
N ASN A 466 4.75 -11.20 17.33
CA ASN A 466 3.79 -11.14 18.43
C ASN A 466 3.60 -12.53 19.06
N ALA A 467 2.61 -12.70 19.94
CA ALA A 467 2.38 -13.98 20.62
C ALA A 467 1.95 -15.12 19.69
N ASP A 468 1.28 -14.81 18.58
CA ASP A 468 0.83 -15.81 17.60
C ASP A 468 1.88 -16.05 16.51
N THR A 469 2.57 -14.97 16.10
CA THR A 469 3.69 -15.00 15.15
C THR A 469 4.99 -14.80 15.93
N ILE A 470 5.53 -15.89 16.47
CA ILE A 470 6.76 -15.86 17.28
C ILE A 470 8.03 -15.76 16.41
N PRO A 471 9.16 -15.28 16.98
CA PRO A 471 10.46 -15.29 16.29
C PRO A 471 10.87 -16.71 15.83
N PRO A 472 11.70 -16.85 14.77
CA PRO A 472 12.05 -18.14 14.19
C PRO A 472 12.84 -19.07 15.10
N TYR A 473 13.44 -18.51 16.15
CA TYR A 473 14.19 -19.21 17.19
C TYR A 473 13.71 -18.76 18.55
N GLU A 474 13.75 -19.67 19.52
CA GLU A 474 13.40 -19.38 20.90
C GLU A 474 14.33 -18.29 21.47
N LEU A 475 13.72 -17.24 22.02
CA LEU A 475 14.40 -16.15 22.70
C LEU A 475 13.99 -16.12 24.18
N PRO A 476 14.92 -15.79 25.10
CA PRO A 476 16.26 -15.23 24.87
C PRO A 476 17.38 -16.26 24.66
N ALA A 477 17.08 -17.57 24.65
CA ALA A 477 18.10 -18.63 24.59
C ALA A 477 19.07 -18.50 23.40
N ASN A 478 18.58 -18.04 22.24
CA ASN A 478 19.35 -17.89 21.01
C ASN A 478 19.63 -16.42 20.62
N GLN A 479 19.86 -15.54 21.60
CA GLN A 479 20.04 -14.10 21.39
C GLN A 479 21.22 -13.68 20.48
N THR A 480 22.18 -14.57 20.23
CA THR A 480 23.33 -14.34 19.34
C THR A 480 23.07 -14.79 17.89
N ARG A 481 21.85 -15.26 17.58
CA ARG A 481 21.48 -15.67 16.23
C ARG A 481 20.82 -14.56 15.44
N SER A 482 21.25 -14.40 14.20
CA SER A 482 20.60 -13.58 13.17
C SER A 482 20.18 -14.49 12.01
N THR A 483 18.95 -14.37 11.51
CA THR A 483 18.45 -15.27 10.44
C THR A 483 17.52 -14.59 9.45
N ILE A 484 17.54 -15.08 8.22
CA ILE A 484 16.47 -14.96 7.24
C ILE A 484 15.93 -16.37 6.99
N LYS A 485 14.80 -16.69 7.62
CA LYS A 485 14.11 -17.99 7.50
C LYS A 485 12.79 -17.81 6.76
N THR A 486 12.61 -18.56 5.68
CA THR A 486 11.39 -18.55 4.86
C THR A 486 10.45 -19.68 5.27
N ASN A 487 9.29 -19.81 4.63
CA ASN A 487 8.40 -20.97 4.76
C ASN A 487 7.83 -21.29 3.38
N SER A 488 7.82 -22.54 2.97
CA SER A 488 7.20 -22.98 1.71
C SER A 488 5.74 -22.53 1.64
N SER A 489 5.27 -22.14 0.46
CA SER A 489 3.91 -21.66 0.22
C SER A 489 3.37 -22.29 -1.07
N LYS A 490 2.11 -22.76 -1.13
CA LYS A 490 1.10 -22.81 -0.05
C LYS A 490 1.16 -24.12 0.75
N GLY A 491 0.67 -24.12 1.99
CA GLY A 491 0.51 -25.28 2.87
C GLY A 491 1.77 -25.66 3.64
N GLY A 492 2.58 -24.68 4.04
CA GLY A 492 4.00 -24.84 4.37
C GLY A 492 4.37 -26.00 5.31
N GLY A 493 5.41 -26.75 4.91
CA GLY A 493 6.02 -27.88 5.63
C GLY A 493 7.53 -28.03 5.39
N GLY A 494 8.19 -26.93 4.97
CA GLY A 494 9.61 -26.85 4.61
C GLY A 494 10.09 -25.40 4.53
N TYR A 495 11.41 -25.15 4.47
CA TYR A 495 11.96 -23.79 4.51
C TYR A 495 13.36 -23.65 3.90
N ASN A 496 13.64 -22.44 3.41
CA ASN A 496 15.01 -21.99 3.10
C ASN A 496 15.50 -21.06 4.21
N GLU A 497 16.78 -21.13 4.55
CA GLU A 497 17.36 -20.36 5.64
C GLU A 497 18.80 -19.90 5.36
N LEU A 498 19.07 -18.64 5.72
CA LEU A 498 20.42 -18.09 5.90
C LEU A 498 20.54 -17.61 7.34
N ARG A 499 21.42 -18.24 8.13
CA ARG A 499 21.58 -17.96 9.56
C ARG A 499 23.03 -17.76 9.94
N PHE A 500 23.26 -16.79 10.81
CA PHE A 500 24.53 -16.47 11.44
C PHE A 500 24.41 -16.72 12.95
N GLU A 501 25.32 -17.50 13.51
CA GLU A 501 25.51 -17.69 14.95
C GLU A 501 26.79 -16.99 15.38
N ASP A 502 26.66 -15.99 16.26
CA ASP A 502 27.78 -15.19 16.76
C ASP A 502 28.21 -15.60 18.19
N LYS A 503 27.75 -16.75 18.69
CA LYS A 503 28.23 -17.29 19.97
C LYS A 503 29.70 -17.62 19.87
N LYS A 504 30.52 -16.85 20.60
CA LYS A 504 31.98 -17.00 20.64
C LYS A 504 32.43 -18.45 20.89
N GLY A 505 33.28 -18.97 20.00
CA GLY A 505 33.81 -20.34 20.05
C GLY A 505 32.86 -21.41 19.50
N ALA A 506 31.69 -21.01 19.03
CA ALA A 506 30.68 -21.87 18.40
C ALA A 506 30.01 -21.13 17.22
N GLU A 507 30.77 -20.25 16.56
CA GLU A 507 30.28 -19.44 15.44
C GLU A 507 29.91 -20.34 14.26
N GLU A 508 28.80 -20.01 13.57
CA GLU A 508 28.29 -20.82 12.47
C GLU A 508 27.65 -19.93 11.38
N LEU A 509 27.94 -20.26 10.13
CA LEU A 509 27.14 -19.85 8.98
C LEU A 509 26.34 -21.06 8.51
N TYR A 510 25.01 -20.99 8.62
CA TYR A 510 24.10 -22.04 8.19
C TYR A 510 23.32 -21.60 6.95
N ILE A 511 23.39 -22.42 5.90
CA ILE A 511 22.67 -22.22 4.64
C ILE A 511 21.87 -23.49 4.35
N GLN A 512 20.54 -23.37 4.33
CA GLN A 512 19.62 -24.45 3.96
C GLN A 512 18.80 -24.05 2.74
N ALA A 513 18.76 -24.94 1.75
CA ALA A 513 17.79 -24.91 0.67
C ALA A 513 16.79 -26.06 0.87
N GLU A 514 15.49 -25.78 0.76
CA GLU A 514 14.44 -26.79 0.92
C GLU A 514 14.47 -27.83 -0.21
N LYS A 515 14.86 -27.41 -1.42
CA LYS A 515 14.87 -28.25 -2.62
C LYS A 515 16.12 -28.04 -3.46
N ASP A 516 16.06 -27.13 -4.42
CA ASP A 516 17.15 -26.90 -5.37
C ASP A 516 18.06 -25.76 -4.87
N CYS A 517 19.39 -25.99 -4.85
CA CYS A 517 20.38 -24.97 -4.51
C CYS A 517 21.27 -24.66 -5.73
N ASN A 518 20.90 -23.63 -6.51
CA ASN A 518 21.66 -23.22 -7.68
C ASN A 518 22.68 -22.12 -7.32
N ARG A 519 23.96 -22.36 -7.62
CA ARG A 519 25.06 -21.39 -7.43
C ARG A 519 25.75 -21.11 -8.76
N VAL A 520 25.75 -19.85 -9.19
CA VAL A 520 26.36 -19.40 -10.44
C VAL A 520 27.43 -18.34 -10.17
N VAL A 521 28.69 -18.64 -10.48
CA VAL A 521 29.81 -17.71 -10.34
C VAL A 521 30.34 -17.34 -11.72
N LYS A 522 30.30 -16.05 -12.07
CA LYS A 522 30.63 -15.57 -13.42
C LYS A 522 32.14 -15.38 -13.69
N ASN A 523 32.97 -15.52 -12.67
CA ASN A 523 34.42 -15.37 -12.80
C ASN A 523 35.11 -16.37 -11.86
N ASN A 524 35.70 -15.91 -10.76
CA ASN A 524 36.43 -16.77 -9.83
C ASN A 524 35.54 -17.21 -8.66
N ASP A 525 35.54 -18.51 -8.39
CA ASP A 525 35.07 -19.09 -7.14
C ASP A 525 36.29 -19.58 -6.34
N THR A 526 36.37 -19.26 -5.05
CA THR A 526 37.47 -19.68 -4.18
C THR A 526 36.90 -20.16 -2.85
N LEU A 527 37.17 -21.43 -2.53
CA LEU A 527 36.83 -22.03 -1.25
C LEU A 527 38.11 -22.32 -0.46
N LYS A 528 38.14 -21.89 0.80
CA LYS A 528 39.22 -22.18 1.75
C LYS A 528 38.62 -22.66 3.06
N VAL A 529 39.12 -23.78 3.57
CA VAL A 529 38.66 -24.41 4.81
C VAL A 529 39.88 -24.60 5.73
N GLY A 530 39.78 -24.23 7.00
CA GLY A 530 40.84 -24.42 8.00
C GLY A 530 42.05 -23.47 7.94
N PHE A 531 41.91 -22.26 7.39
CA PHE A 531 43.01 -21.26 7.38
C PHE A 531 43.15 -20.50 8.72
N GLU A 532 44.34 -19.92 8.98
CA GLU A 532 44.72 -19.04 10.11
C GLU A 532 44.84 -19.66 11.52
N LYS A 533 43.98 -20.61 11.92
CA LYS A 533 44.17 -21.41 13.14
C LYS A 533 44.66 -22.80 12.72
N LYS A 534 45.81 -23.26 13.23
CA LYS A 534 46.45 -24.56 12.88
C LYS A 534 45.61 -25.81 13.23
N ASP A 535 44.33 -25.67 13.55
CA ASP A 535 43.43 -26.79 13.84
C ASP A 535 42.88 -27.40 12.54
N LYS A 536 42.34 -28.62 12.63
CA LYS A 536 41.84 -29.37 11.48
C LYS A 536 40.61 -28.68 10.88
N GLY A 537 40.71 -28.26 9.62
CA GLY A 537 39.54 -27.93 8.81
C GLY A 537 39.21 -29.11 7.91
N ASP A 538 38.02 -29.69 8.08
CA ASP A 538 37.56 -30.81 7.25
C ASP A 538 36.52 -30.31 6.24
N GLN A 539 36.59 -30.81 5.01
CA GLN A 539 35.53 -30.66 4.01
C GLN A 539 34.97 -32.04 3.69
N THR A 540 33.69 -32.25 3.96
CA THR A 540 32.96 -33.46 3.54
C THR A 540 32.02 -33.11 2.39
N VAL A 541 32.09 -33.88 1.31
CA VAL A 541 31.17 -33.81 0.18
C VAL A 541 30.51 -35.18 0.04
N ALA A 542 29.19 -35.25 0.21
CA ALA A 542 28.42 -36.47 0.06
C ALA A 542 27.37 -36.27 -1.04
N ILE A 543 27.34 -37.17 -2.02
CA ILE A 543 26.44 -37.12 -3.18
C ILE A 543 25.80 -38.50 -3.31
N PHE A 544 24.48 -38.55 -3.33
CA PHE A 544 23.73 -39.81 -3.30
C PHE A 544 23.42 -40.38 -4.68
N ASN A 545 23.30 -39.52 -5.69
CA ASN A 545 23.06 -39.92 -7.07
C ASN A 545 24.34 -39.64 -7.88
N ASP A 546 24.30 -38.70 -8.82
CA ASP A 546 25.40 -38.48 -9.74
C ASP A 546 26.23 -37.23 -9.41
N GLN A 547 27.54 -37.32 -9.63
CA GLN A 547 28.44 -36.18 -9.71
C GLN A 547 29.02 -36.10 -11.14
N SER A 548 28.85 -34.95 -11.80
CA SER A 548 29.51 -34.65 -13.06
C SER A 548 30.50 -33.50 -12.87
N ILE A 549 31.71 -33.66 -13.39
CA ILE A 549 32.77 -32.65 -13.32
C ILE A 549 33.30 -32.46 -14.74
N ASP A 550 33.08 -31.29 -15.32
CA ASP A 550 33.67 -30.88 -16.59
C ASP A 550 34.72 -29.79 -16.34
N VAL A 551 35.91 -29.98 -16.90
CA VAL A 551 37.06 -29.08 -16.75
C VAL A 551 37.59 -28.75 -18.13
N GLY A 552 37.41 -27.50 -18.57
CA GLY A 552 37.75 -27.08 -19.93
C GLY A 552 39.25 -26.93 -20.23
N HIS A 553 40.09 -26.81 -19.19
CA HIS A 553 41.55 -26.74 -19.32
C HIS A 553 42.20 -27.79 -18.39
N ASP A 554 42.81 -27.36 -17.29
CA ASP A 554 43.62 -28.22 -16.44
C ASP A 554 42.92 -28.54 -15.11
N ARG A 555 42.94 -29.82 -14.72
CA ARG A 555 42.66 -30.26 -13.35
C ARG A 555 43.97 -30.65 -12.68
N LYS A 556 44.34 -29.95 -11.59
CA LYS A 556 45.48 -30.30 -10.73
C LYS A 556 44.99 -30.76 -9.37
N LEU A 557 45.27 -32.01 -9.02
CA LEU A 557 45.03 -32.58 -7.70
C LEU A 557 46.38 -32.79 -6.99
N HIS A 558 46.48 -32.37 -5.73
CA HIS A 558 47.64 -32.61 -4.89
C HIS A 558 47.16 -33.08 -3.52
N VAL A 559 47.47 -34.33 -3.19
CA VAL A 559 47.11 -34.99 -1.94
C VAL A 559 48.40 -35.28 -1.17
N VAL A 560 48.47 -34.85 0.09
CA VAL A 560 49.72 -34.94 0.90
C VAL A 560 49.88 -36.32 1.54
N ASN A 561 48.78 -36.90 2.02
CA ASN A 561 48.78 -38.21 2.66
C ASN A 561 48.25 -39.24 1.66
N ASP A 562 47.00 -39.66 1.81
CA ASP A 562 46.43 -40.79 1.06
C ASP A 562 45.26 -40.35 0.18
N GLU A 563 45.20 -40.88 -1.04
CA GLU A 563 44.00 -40.89 -1.88
C GLU A 563 43.50 -42.34 -1.97
N THR A 564 42.25 -42.58 -1.60
CA THR A 564 41.59 -43.89 -1.73
C THR A 564 40.40 -43.75 -2.67
N ILE A 565 40.36 -44.58 -3.72
CA ILE A 565 39.28 -44.62 -4.71
C ILE A 565 38.73 -46.04 -4.74
N ALA A 566 37.44 -46.20 -4.43
CA ALA A 566 36.70 -47.45 -4.60
C ALA A 566 35.62 -47.23 -5.67
N ILE A 567 35.51 -48.15 -6.62
CA ILE A 567 34.55 -48.12 -7.73
C ILE A 567 33.89 -49.49 -7.76
N ASP A 568 32.60 -49.54 -7.44
CA ASP A 568 31.88 -50.81 -7.26
C ASP A 568 31.41 -51.44 -8.58
N ASN A 569 31.30 -50.64 -9.64
CA ASN A 569 30.92 -51.11 -10.97
C ASN A 569 32.08 -50.87 -11.98
N ASP A 570 31.90 -49.98 -12.96
CA ASP A 570 32.85 -49.82 -14.05
C ASP A 570 33.70 -48.54 -13.95
N GLN A 571 34.97 -48.64 -14.35
CA GLN A 571 35.83 -47.49 -14.63
C GLN A 571 36.25 -47.49 -16.10
N SER A 572 35.95 -46.39 -16.82
CA SER A 572 36.43 -46.16 -18.19
C SER A 572 37.31 -44.91 -18.25
N ILE A 573 38.49 -45.03 -18.86
CA ILE A 573 39.46 -43.94 -18.99
C ILE A 573 39.87 -43.83 -20.47
N ASP A 574 39.57 -42.70 -21.09
CA ASP A 574 40.03 -42.36 -22.44
C ASP A 574 41.04 -41.21 -22.37
N VAL A 575 42.25 -41.42 -22.93
CA VAL A 575 43.33 -40.44 -22.97
C VAL A 575 43.77 -40.25 -24.42
N LYS A 576 43.50 -39.07 -24.97
CA LYS A 576 43.73 -38.78 -26.41
C LYS A 576 45.20 -38.60 -26.80
N HIS A 577 46.04 -38.20 -25.84
CA HIS A 577 47.47 -37.97 -26.05
C HIS A 577 48.28 -38.98 -25.23
N ASP A 578 48.91 -38.54 -24.14
CA ASP A 578 49.82 -39.32 -23.34
C ASP A 578 49.30 -39.56 -21.92
N ARG A 579 49.52 -40.77 -21.40
CA ARG A 579 49.37 -41.11 -20.00
C ARG A 579 50.74 -41.51 -19.45
N LYS A 580 51.30 -40.70 -18.55
CA LYS A 580 52.54 -41.04 -17.80
C LYS A 580 52.19 -41.47 -16.38
N ARG A 581 52.54 -42.70 -16.01
CA ARG A 581 52.40 -43.25 -14.66
C ARG A 581 53.78 -43.48 -14.06
N HIS A 582 53.99 -43.03 -12.82
CA HIS A 582 55.20 -43.31 -12.05
C HIS A 582 54.79 -43.78 -10.65
N VAL A 583 55.32 -44.92 -10.22
CA VAL A 583 55.10 -45.50 -8.89
C VAL A 583 56.48 -45.73 -8.27
N ALA A 584 56.74 -45.14 -7.10
CA ALA A 584 58.07 -45.13 -6.48
C ALA A 584 58.38 -46.41 -5.68
N ASN A 585 57.35 -46.99 -5.06
CA ASN A 585 57.44 -48.27 -4.33
C ASN A 585 56.80 -49.36 -5.19
N ASP A 586 55.74 -50.00 -4.71
CA ASP A 586 55.14 -51.16 -5.35
C ASP A 586 53.84 -50.82 -6.09
N GLU A 587 53.65 -51.44 -7.26
CA GLU A 587 52.36 -51.51 -7.96
C GLU A 587 51.94 -52.98 -8.04
N THR A 588 50.78 -53.31 -7.45
CA THR A 588 50.16 -54.63 -7.58
C THR A 588 48.94 -54.50 -8.49
N ILE A 589 48.91 -55.29 -9.56
CA ILE A 589 47.78 -55.38 -10.49
C ILE A 589 47.27 -56.81 -10.44
N ALA A 590 46.02 -57.00 -10.02
CA ALA A 590 45.31 -58.28 -10.07
C ALA A 590 44.15 -58.15 -11.06
N ILE A 591 44.00 -59.14 -11.95
CA ILE A 591 42.96 -59.18 -12.97
C ILE A 591 42.39 -60.59 -12.93
N ASP A 592 41.15 -60.72 -12.45
CA ASP A 592 40.55 -62.04 -12.19
C ASP A 592 40.02 -62.73 -13.45
N ASN A 593 39.74 -61.96 -14.50
CA ASN A 593 39.25 -62.48 -15.77
C ASN A 593 40.29 -62.22 -16.89
N ASN A 594 39.99 -61.32 -17.84
CA ASN A 594 40.85 -61.13 -19.01
C ASN A 594 41.55 -59.76 -19.01
N LEU A 595 42.84 -59.76 -19.35
CA LEU A 595 43.57 -58.58 -19.81
C LEU A 595 43.73 -58.65 -21.32
N ALA A 596 43.19 -57.66 -22.05
CA ALA A 596 43.40 -57.49 -23.48
C ALA A 596 44.15 -56.17 -23.75
N SER A 597 45.32 -56.25 -24.37
CA SER A 597 46.15 -55.09 -24.74
C SER A 597 46.42 -55.08 -26.24
N THR A 598 46.26 -53.93 -26.89
CA THR A 598 46.63 -53.73 -28.31
C THR A 598 47.57 -52.54 -28.41
N ILE A 599 48.79 -52.77 -28.87
CA ILE A 599 49.81 -51.75 -29.07
C ILE A 599 50.04 -51.63 -30.59
N LYS A 600 49.77 -50.44 -31.15
CA LYS A 600 49.97 -50.18 -32.60
C LYS A 600 51.40 -49.76 -32.95
N GLY A 601 52.08 -49.14 -32.00
CA GLY A 601 53.50 -48.79 -32.10
C GLY A 601 54.37 -49.85 -31.45
N ASP A 602 55.44 -49.42 -30.80
CA ASP A 602 56.37 -50.31 -30.12
C ASP A 602 55.98 -50.50 -28.64
N GLU A 603 56.06 -51.73 -28.16
CA GLU A 603 56.08 -52.03 -26.72
C GLU A 603 57.54 -52.25 -26.29
N GLN A 604 58.02 -51.43 -25.35
CA GLN A 604 59.33 -51.62 -24.73
C GLN A 604 59.17 -51.95 -23.25
N ARG A 605 59.69 -53.10 -22.83
CA ARG A 605 59.71 -53.53 -21.43
C ARG A 605 61.15 -53.76 -20.98
N THR A 606 61.61 -52.96 -20.01
CA THR A 606 62.91 -53.15 -19.36
C THR A 606 62.69 -53.68 -17.95
N VAL A 607 63.31 -54.81 -17.61
CA VAL A 607 63.27 -55.39 -16.26
C VAL A 607 64.69 -55.52 -15.75
N ASN A 608 65.06 -54.75 -14.71
CA ASN A 608 66.44 -54.68 -14.21
C ASN A 608 66.86 -55.90 -13.37
N LYS A 609 65.89 -56.63 -12.82
CA LYS A 609 66.12 -57.85 -12.06
C LYS A 609 65.50 -59.03 -12.81
N ASN A 610 64.69 -59.84 -12.15
CA ASN A 610 64.12 -61.02 -12.74
C ASN A 610 62.73 -60.71 -13.32
N GLN A 611 62.48 -61.21 -14.53
CA GLN A 611 61.13 -61.41 -15.05
C GLN A 611 60.80 -62.90 -14.98
N THR A 612 59.70 -63.26 -14.34
CA THR A 612 59.15 -64.62 -14.38
C THR A 612 57.84 -64.57 -15.14
N VAL A 613 57.75 -65.37 -16.21
CA VAL A 613 56.52 -65.58 -16.96
C VAL A 613 56.11 -67.02 -16.74
N LYS A 614 54.96 -67.24 -16.11
CA LYS A 614 54.34 -68.55 -15.95
C LYS A 614 53.03 -68.55 -16.73
N VAL A 615 52.86 -69.51 -17.61
CA VAL A 615 51.63 -69.73 -18.37
C VAL A 615 51.23 -71.18 -18.13
N ASP A 616 50.02 -71.39 -17.58
CA ASP A 616 49.57 -72.74 -17.20
C ASP A 616 49.01 -73.54 -18.39
N ALA A 617 48.60 -72.84 -19.46
CA ALA A 617 48.20 -73.43 -20.74
C ALA A 617 49.23 -73.07 -21.82
N ASP A 618 48.79 -72.60 -22.99
CA ASP A 618 49.67 -72.34 -24.12
C ASP A 618 50.22 -70.91 -24.11
N GLN A 619 51.53 -70.77 -24.36
CA GLN A 619 52.13 -69.52 -24.77
C GLN A 619 52.42 -69.57 -26.28
N LYS A 620 51.64 -68.82 -27.08
CA LYS A 620 51.94 -68.62 -28.51
C LYS A 620 52.75 -67.34 -28.70
N VAL A 621 53.91 -67.45 -29.32
CA VAL A 621 54.71 -66.29 -29.77
C VAL A 621 54.72 -66.32 -31.30
N ASP A 622 54.03 -65.36 -31.91
CA ASP A 622 53.90 -65.23 -33.36
C ASP A 622 54.57 -63.92 -33.80
N VAL A 623 55.67 -64.01 -34.54
CA VAL A 623 56.49 -62.85 -34.91
C VAL A 623 56.64 -62.81 -36.42
N GLY A 624 56.11 -61.77 -37.07
CA GLY A 624 56.06 -61.69 -38.54
C GLY A 624 57.40 -61.47 -39.23
N LYS A 625 58.48 -61.17 -38.50
CA LYS A 625 59.83 -60.99 -39.07
C LYS A 625 60.88 -61.79 -38.31
N THR A 626 61.42 -61.22 -37.24
CA THR A 626 62.58 -61.77 -36.55
C THR A 626 62.31 -61.81 -35.06
N ILE A 627 62.49 -63.00 -34.48
CA ILE A 627 62.62 -63.17 -33.05
C ILE A 627 64.12 -63.24 -32.72
N VAL A 628 64.59 -62.36 -31.83
CA VAL A 628 65.96 -62.39 -31.30
C VAL A 628 65.86 -62.71 -29.82
N VAL A 629 66.48 -63.81 -29.41
CA VAL A 629 66.66 -64.15 -28.00
C VAL A 629 68.15 -64.13 -27.75
N GLU A 630 68.60 -63.23 -26.86
CA GLU A 630 70.00 -63.08 -26.49
C GLU A 630 70.12 -63.22 -24.98
N ALA A 631 71.11 -63.98 -24.53
CA ALA A 631 71.42 -64.12 -23.12
C ALA A 631 72.94 -64.16 -22.94
N GLY A 632 73.44 -63.50 -21.89
CA GLY A 632 74.89 -63.43 -21.63
C GLY A 632 75.53 -64.75 -21.16
N THR A 633 74.73 -65.70 -20.67
CA THR A 633 75.23 -66.96 -20.10
C THR A 633 74.74 -68.18 -20.85
N SER A 634 73.42 -68.35 -20.97
CA SER A 634 72.84 -69.45 -21.76
C SER A 634 71.39 -69.20 -22.12
N ILE A 635 70.97 -69.71 -23.27
CA ILE A 635 69.56 -69.88 -23.64
C ILE A 635 69.26 -71.38 -23.58
N GLU A 636 68.28 -71.79 -22.78
CA GLU A 636 67.89 -73.21 -22.66
C GLU A 636 66.41 -73.37 -23.00
N LEU A 637 66.14 -74.11 -24.07
CA LEU A 637 64.80 -74.57 -24.43
C LEU A 637 64.65 -75.99 -23.89
N LYS A 638 63.74 -76.22 -22.95
CA LYS A 638 63.59 -77.53 -22.31
C LYS A 638 62.15 -78.02 -22.41
N VAL A 639 61.99 -79.28 -22.79
CA VAL A 639 60.71 -80.00 -22.79
C VAL A 639 60.94 -81.33 -22.09
N GLY A 640 60.47 -81.46 -20.84
CA GLY A 640 60.73 -82.64 -20.01
C GLY A 640 62.23 -82.94 -19.86
N GLY A 641 62.66 -84.12 -20.33
CA GLY A 641 64.07 -84.55 -20.31
C GLY A 641 64.93 -84.07 -21.49
N SER A 642 64.32 -83.45 -22.51
CA SER A 642 65.00 -82.97 -23.71
C SER A 642 65.30 -81.48 -23.62
N SER A 643 66.46 -81.06 -24.14
CA SER A 643 66.90 -79.66 -24.08
C SER A 643 67.75 -79.26 -25.29
N VAL A 644 67.58 -78.02 -25.72
CA VAL A 644 68.54 -77.29 -26.56
C VAL A 644 69.12 -76.18 -25.70
N LYS A 645 70.39 -76.32 -25.34
CA LYS A 645 71.12 -75.33 -24.55
C LYS A 645 72.16 -74.65 -25.43
N ILE A 646 72.04 -73.34 -25.59
CA ILE A 646 72.98 -72.49 -26.31
C ILE A 646 73.79 -71.73 -25.27
N GLU A 647 75.11 -71.86 -25.34
CA GLU A 647 76.11 -71.19 -24.50
C GLU A 647 77.09 -70.45 -25.45
N PRO A 648 77.86 -69.45 -24.98
CA PRO A 648 78.66 -68.58 -25.85
C PRO A 648 79.60 -69.30 -26.84
N ALA A 649 80.07 -70.50 -26.49
CA ALA A 649 80.97 -71.29 -27.32
C ALA A 649 80.45 -72.71 -27.62
N LYS A 650 79.22 -73.05 -27.22
CA LYS A 650 78.69 -74.43 -27.30
C LYS A 650 77.19 -74.46 -27.49
N ILE A 651 76.72 -75.24 -28.47
CA ILE A 651 75.32 -75.64 -28.55
C ILE A 651 75.24 -77.12 -28.14
N THR A 652 74.50 -77.40 -27.07
CA THR A 652 74.24 -78.75 -26.60
C THR A 652 72.79 -79.11 -26.92
N ILE A 653 72.60 -80.08 -27.79
CA ILE A 653 71.29 -80.70 -28.04
C ILE A 653 71.29 -82.04 -27.31
N LYS A 654 70.36 -82.23 -26.38
CA LYS A 654 70.23 -83.45 -25.58
C LYS A 654 68.79 -83.94 -25.65
N SER A 655 68.61 -85.18 -26.06
CA SER A 655 67.32 -85.88 -26.10
C SER A 655 67.58 -87.39 -26.08
N ALA A 656 66.57 -88.19 -25.73
CA ALA A 656 66.65 -89.65 -25.86
C ALA A 656 66.83 -90.07 -27.33
N GLN A 657 66.24 -89.30 -28.24
CA GLN A 657 66.40 -89.43 -29.68
C GLN A 657 66.51 -88.03 -30.28
N ILE A 658 67.52 -87.83 -31.14
CA ILE A 658 67.67 -86.63 -31.97
C ILE A 658 67.56 -87.10 -33.41
N ALA A 659 66.50 -86.68 -34.11
CA ALA A 659 66.37 -86.85 -35.55
C ALA A 659 66.78 -85.52 -36.21
N ILE A 660 67.75 -85.57 -37.12
CA ILE A 660 68.13 -84.45 -37.97
C ILE A 660 67.97 -84.94 -39.40
N GLU A 661 66.99 -84.39 -40.11
CA GLU A 661 66.60 -84.83 -41.45
C GLU A 661 66.67 -83.62 -42.41
N ALA A 662 67.02 -83.84 -43.67
CA ALA A 662 67.05 -82.81 -44.70
C ALA A 662 66.57 -83.39 -46.04
N ASP A 663 65.61 -82.72 -46.69
CA ASP A 663 64.99 -83.18 -47.95
C ASP A 663 65.85 -82.93 -49.21
N GLY A 664 66.92 -82.14 -49.09
CA GLY A 664 67.83 -81.79 -50.17
C GLY A 664 69.25 -82.30 -49.93
N MET A 665 70.14 -81.42 -49.48
CA MET A 665 71.52 -81.75 -49.13
C MET A 665 71.79 -81.31 -47.69
N MET A 666 72.28 -82.21 -46.86
CA MET A 666 72.78 -81.87 -45.53
C MET A 666 74.28 -81.67 -45.58
N SER A 667 74.78 -80.51 -45.14
CA SER A 667 76.21 -80.28 -44.95
C SER A 667 76.52 -79.99 -43.49
N ILE A 668 77.36 -80.82 -42.89
CA ILE A 668 77.91 -80.60 -41.54
C ILE A 668 79.39 -80.28 -41.73
N LYS A 669 79.82 -79.08 -41.31
CA LYS A 669 81.21 -78.62 -41.46
C LYS A 669 81.68 -78.06 -40.11
N ALA A 670 82.88 -78.47 -39.69
CA ALA A 670 83.59 -77.89 -38.56
C ALA A 670 84.87 -77.22 -39.07
N GLY A 671 85.20 -76.03 -38.57
CA GLY A 671 86.48 -75.37 -38.88
C GLY A 671 87.69 -76.04 -38.21
N GLY A 672 87.43 -76.92 -37.23
CA GLY A 672 88.40 -77.81 -36.61
C GLY A 672 88.00 -79.28 -36.80
N ILE A 673 87.93 -80.04 -35.71
CA ILE A 673 87.60 -81.47 -35.72
C ILE A 673 86.08 -81.66 -35.62
N LEU A 674 85.52 -82.44 -36.55
CA LEU A 674 84.19 -83.03 -36.42
C LEU A 674 84.35 -84.44 -35.86
N THR A 675 83.88 -84.64 -34.62
CA THR A 675 83.87 -85.95 -33.98
C THR A 675 82.45 -86.49 -33.96
N VAL A 676 82.23 -87.61 -34.63
CA VAL A 676 80.95 -88.35 -34.59
C VAL A 676 81.22 -89.66 -33.87
N GLU A 677 80.71 -89.79 -32.65
CA GLU A 677 80.87 -90.96 -31.80
C GLU A 677 79.53 -91.65 -31.59
N GLY A 678 79.50 -92.94 -31.83
CA GLY A 678 78.36 -93.80 -31.58
C GLY A 678 78.80 -95.27 -31.62
N SER A 679 78.09 -96.14 -30.90
CA SER A 679 78.35 -97.59 -30.95
C SER A 679 78.20 -98.16 -32.36
N LEU A 680 77.45 -97.47 -33.23
CA LEU A 680 77.38 -97.72 -34.66
C LEU A 680 77.15 -96.38 -35.39
N VAL A 681 78.04 -96.02 -36.31
CA VAL A 681 77.89 -94.87 -37.20
C VAL A 681 77.82 -95.40 -38.63
N LYS A 682 76.69 -95.18 -39.31
CA LYS A 682 76.50 -95.56 -40.70
C LYS A 682 76.54 -94.31 -41.57
N ILE A 683 77.65 -94.13 -42.28
CA ILE A 683 77.79 -93.14 -43.35
C ILE A 683 77.73 -93.94 -44.64
N ASN A 684 76.74 -93.66 -45.48
CA ASN A 684 76.59 -94.27 -46.79
C ASN A 684 77.00 -93.28 -47.88
#